data_AF-A0A4R1YJ15-F1
#
_entry.id   AF-A0A4R1YJ15-F1
#
_cell.length_a   1.000
_cell.length_b   1.000
_cell.length_c   1.000
_cell.angle_alpha   90.00
_cell.angle_beta   90.00
_cell.angle_gamma   90.00
#
_symmetry.space_group_name_H-M   'P 1'
#
loop_
_entity.id
_entity.type
_entity.pdbx_description
1 polymer ?
#
loop_
_entity_poly.entity_id
_entity_poly.type
_entity_poly.pdbx_seq_one_letter_code
_entity_poly.pdbx_strand_id
1 'polypeptide(L)'
;MISFATGKNSAVAVPHFSVSVVARGSGRSAVLSAAYRHCAKMEYEREARTIDYTRKRGLLHEEFVIPADAPAWLRAMIADCSVSGASEAFWNKVEDFEKRSDAQLAKDVTIALPIELTAEQNIALVWDFVERHTTSKGMVADWVYHDAPGNPHVHMMTTLRPLTEHGFGAKKVAVLGPDGNPVRNDAGKIVYELWAGSLDDFNAFRDGWFACQNRHLAMAGLDMRVDGRSFEKQGIEVEPTIHIGVGATAIDRKAEQAKTQSSAGSPKLERIELQEARRSENTRRIQRRPEIVLDLITREKSVFDERDVAKVLHRYIDDAALFQSLMVRVLQSPEALRLERERIAFATGNRVPAKYTTRELIRLEAEMANRAIWLSGRSSHGVRQAVLEATFARHSRLSEEQKTAIEHVAGSERIAAVIGRAGAGKTTMMKAAREAWESAGYRVVGGALAGKAAEGLEKEAGIPSRTLSSWELRWGGGRNQLDAKTVFVLDEAGMVSSRQMAHLVKTVTKGGAKLVLVGDPEQLQPIEAGAAFRAIADRIGYAELETIYRQREQWMRDASLDLARGNIRKAVDAYTAQGRMIGLRLKDDAVDTLIADWSCEYDSSKTTLILAHLRRDVRMLNEMARAELVERGIIDKGFAFRTEDGHRNFAVGDQIVFLKNEGSLGVKNGMLGKVVEAAQNRIVAEIGEGEYRRQITVEQRFYDNLDHGYATTIHKSQGATVDRVKVLASLSLDRHLTYVAMTRHREDLRVYYGTQSFAFAGGLIKILSRKNAKETTLDYEKATFYRQALRFAEARGLHIVNVARTIARDRLEWTIRQKQKLADLAHRLLAIGAKLGFGASTKPTHSQSSKETRPMVDGISTFPKTVEQAVADKLESDPGLKKQWEDVSTRFHLVYAQPEAAFKAVNVDAMVKDGTIVKSTLAKLAGQPESFGALKGKSGLLASRADKLDRERAERNVPALAQSLGDYMRQRSQAEQRYQTEEVAVRRKVSIDIPALSPNARQTLERVRDAIDRDDLPAALEFALADKMVKAELEGFAKAVAERFGERTFLPLAAKDTSGETFKTITAGMSPAQKAEVQSAWSLMRAVQKLGAHERTVEAMKQAETMRQTKSQGLSLK
;
A
#
# COMPACT_ATOMS: atom_id res chain seq x y z
N MET A 1 -15.11 -19.83 -12.71
CA MET A 1 -15.91 -18.79 -12.01
C MET A 1 -14.96 -17.87 -11.27
N ILE A 2 -15.14 -16.55 -11.38
CA ILE A 2 -14.23 -15.54 -10.83
C ILE A 2 -14.97 -14.77 -9.74
N SER A 3 -14.77 -15.18 -8.48
CA SER A 3 -15.25 -14.42 -7.32
C SER A 3 -14.19 -13.38 -6.95
N PHE A 4 -14.34 -12.17 -7.47
CA PHE A 4 -13.56 -11.03 -6.95
C PHE A 4 -14.06 -10.69 -5.55
N ALA A 5 -13.24 -11.02 -4.55
CA ALA A 5 -13.45 -10.61 -3.17
C ALA A 5 -13.61 -9.08 -3.10
N THR A 6 -14.74 -8.65 -2.59
CA THR A 6 -15.23 -7.28 -2.69
C THR A 6 -14.51 -6.37 -1.70
N GLY A 7 -13.95 -5.27 -2.21
CA GLY A 7 -13.69 -4.04 -1.45
C GLY A 7 -13.16 -4.19 -0.03
N LYS A 8 -11.96 -4.77 0.15
CA LYS A 8 -11.13 -4.26 1.24
C LYS A 8 -10.65 -2.88 0.81
N ASN A 9 -10.82 -1.88 1.67
CA ASN A 9 -10.05 -0.64 1.57
C ASN A 9 -8.58 -1.03 1.35
N SER A 10 -7.91 -0.41 0.38
CA SER A 10 -6.45 -0.45 0.30
C SER A 10 -5.91 0.32 1.50
N ALA A 11 -5.81 -0.41 2.60
CA ALA A 11 -5.54 0.12 3.93
C ALA A 11 -4.18 0.80 3.97
N VAL A 12 -4.22 2.10 4.21
CA VAL A 12 -3.11 2.88 4.75
C VAL A 12 -3.61 3.37 6.09
N ALA A 13 -2.82 3.16 7.15
CA ALA A 13 -3.11 3.62 8.50
C ALA A 13 -3.68 5.05 8.49
N VAL A 14 -4.89 5.23 9.00
CA VAL A 14 -5.59 6.51 8.95
C VAL A 14 -5.15 7.36 10.16
N PRO A 15 -4.47 8.51 9.95
CA PRO A 15 -4.12 9.40 11.05
C PRO A 15 -5.36 10.10 11.60
N HIS A 16 -5.85 9.66 12.76
CA HIS A 16 -6.87 10.39 13.50
C HIS A 16 -6.51 10.47 14.98
N PHE A 17 -6.42 11.70 15.47
CA PHE A 17 -6.19 12.04 16.85
C PHE A 17 -7.03 13.29 17.15
N SER A 18 -7.94 13.20 18.10
CA SER A 18 -8.83 14.30 18.47
C SER A 18 -8.92 14.43 19.99
N VAL A 19 -9.01 15.66 20.48
CA VAL A 19 -9.12 15.99 21.90
C VAL A 19 -10.33 16.91 22.08
N SER A 20 -11.12 16.64 23.10
CA SER A 20 -12.23 17.48 23.57
C SER A 20 -12.20 17.58 25.09
N VAL A 21 -13.08 18.40 25.66
CA VAL A 21 -13.22 18.52 27.12
C VAL A 21 -14.63 18.08 27.52
N VAL A 22 -14.72 17.21 28.52
CA VAL A 22 -15.98 16.87 29.18
C VAL A 22 -16.32 18.02 30.11
N ALA A 23 -17.31 18.83 29.74
CA ALA A 23 -17.70 20.02 30.50
C ALA A 23 -19.18 19.94 30.89
N ARG A 24 -19.47 20.19 32.17
CA ARG A 24 -20.81 20.11 32.75
C ARG A 24 -21.79 21.10 32.11
N GLY A 25 -21.30 22.28 31.73
CA GLY A 25 -22.07 23.29 30.98
C GLY A 25 -22.50 22.86 29.57
N SER A 26 -21.99 21.73 29.05
CA SER A 26 -22.43 21.11 27.79
C SER A 26 -23.41 19.94 27.99
N GLY A 27 -23.93 19.74 29.21
CA GLY A 27 -24.78 18.59 29.56
C GLY A 27 -24.03 17.26 29.62
N ARG A 28 -22.68 17.28 29.67
CA ARG A 28 -21.82 16.09 29.72
C ARG A 28 -21.29 15.86 31.14
N SER A 29 -21.41 14.63 31.62
CA SER A 29 -20.79 14.13 32.86
C SER A 29 -19.54 13.28 32.56
N ALA A 30 -18.59 13.26 33.49
CA ALA A 30 -17.44 12.35 33.48
C ALA A 30 -17.87 10.89 33.68
N VAL A 31 -18.68 10.59 34.70
CA VAL A 31 -19.18 9.23 35.00
C VAL A 31 -20.01 8.68 33.85
N LEU A 32 -20.92 9.50 33.28
CA LEU A 32 -21.69 9.09 32.08
C LEU A 32 -20.78 8.82 30.87
N SER A 33 -19.71 9.62 30.71
CA SER A 33 -18.73 9.42 29.64
C SER A 33 -17.91 8.13 29.84
N ALA A 34 -17.53 7.81 31.08
CA ALA A 34 -16.83 6.58 31.43
C ALA A 34 -17.73 5.35 31.21
N ALA A 35 -18.92 5.32 31.80
CA ALA A 35 -19.89 4.22 31.65
C ALA A 35 -20.15 3.86 30.18
N TYR A 36 -20.31 4.88 29.33
CA TYR A 36 -20.49 4.68 27.89
C TYR A 36 -19.28 4.04 27.21
N ARG A 37 -18.05 4.34 27.64
CA ARG A 37 -16.81 3.80 27.08
C ARG A 37 -16.60 2.37 27.55
N HIS A 38 -16.57 2.13 28.85
CA HIS A 38 -16.39 0.80 29.47
C HIS A 38 -17.49 -0.22 29.11
N CYS A 39 -18.57 0.19 28.43
CA CYS A 39 -19.76 -0.64 28.20
C CYS A 39 -20.28 -1.21 29.54
N ALA A 40 -20.16 -0.44 30.62
CA ALA A 40 -20.39 -0.91 31.98
C ALA A 40 -21.72 -0.38 32.53
N LYS A 41 -22.12 -0.94 33.68
CA LYS A 41 -23.11 -0.33 34.57
C LYS A 41 -22.33 0.46 35.63
N MET A 42 -22.63 1.74 35.81
CA MET A 42 -22.03 2.60 36.84
C MET A 42 -23.10 3.42 37.56
N GLU A 43 -22.93 3.69 38.84
CA GLU A 43 -23.78 4.60 39.61
C GLU A 43 -23.20 6.02 39.57
N TYR A 44 -24.03 7.00 39.19
CA TYR A 44 -23.67 8.41 39.20
C TYR A 44 -24.26 9.07 40.45
N GLU A 45 -23.43 9.13 41.50
CA GLU A 45 -23.83 9.49 42.86
C GLU A 45 -24.51 10.86 42.94
N ARG A 46 -23.97 11.86 42.23
CA ARG A 46 -24.45 13.24 42.25
C ARG A 46 -25.87 13.42 41.72
N GLU A 47 -26.30 12.58 40.78
CA GLU A 47 -27.67 12.58 40.24
C GLU A 47 -28.51 11.43 40.81
N ALA A 48 -27.98 10.67 41.78
CA ALA A 48 -28.58 9.47 42.35
C ALA A 48 -29.11 8.49 41.28
N ARG A 49 -28.32 8.33 40.20
CA ARG A 49 -28.78 7.66 38.97
C ARG A 49 -27.84 6.56 38.49
N THR A 50 -28.42 5.39 38.28
CA THR A 50 -27.81 4.29 37.54
C THR A 50 -27.67 4.56 36.04
N ILE A 51 -26.51 4.28 35.48
CA ILE A 51 -26.21 4.35 34.04
C ILE A 51 -25.79 2.95 33.56
N ASP A 52 -26.53 2.35 32.63
CA ASP A 52 -26.28 0.99 32.13
C ASP A 52 -25.99 0.98 30.61
N TYR A 53 -24.75 0.63 30.25
CA TYR A 53 -24.31 0.40 28.87
C TYR A 53 -23.85 -1.05 28.58
N THR A 54 -24.16 -2.01 29.46
CA THR A 54 -23.77 -3.44 29.35
C THR A 54 -24.16 -4.12 28.04
N ARG A 55 -25.16 -3.60 27.33
CA ARG A 55 -25.65 -4.14 26.05
C ARG A 55 -24.80 -3.69 24.85
N LYS A 56 -23.83 -2.79 25.03
CA LYS A 56 -22.96 -2.26 23.97
C LYS A 56 -21.83 -3.24 23.65
N ARG A 57 -21.75 -3.68 22.39
CA ARG A 57 -20.73 -4.64 21.91
C ARG A 57 -19.54 -3.93 21.26
N GLY A 58 -18.39 -4.61 21.19
CA GLY A 58 -17.17 -4.11 20.55
C GLY A 58 -16.13 -3.53 21.51
N LEU A 59 -16.26 -3.75 22.83
CA LEU A 59 -15.17 -3.59 23.79
C LEU A 59 -14.13 -4.70 23.55
N LEU A 60 -12.85 -4.34 23.40
CA LEU A 60 -11.73 -5.29 23.33
C LEU A 60 -10.81 -5.22 24.55
N HIS A 61 -10.61 -4.02 25.11
CA HIS A 61 -9.74 -3.80 26.28
C HIS A 61 -10.19 -2.54 27.03
N GLU A 62 -10.07 -2.55 28.35
CA GLU A 62 -10.30 -1.40 29.22
C GLU A 62 -9.21 -1.32 30.29
N GLU A 63 -8.78 -0.12 30.64
CA GLU A 63 -7.79 0.08 31.70
C GLU A 63 -7.87 1.45 32.37
N PHE A 64 -7.58 1.46 33.67
CA PHE A 64 -7.54 2.65 34.51
C PHE A 64 -6.13 2.80 35.11
N VAL A 65 -5.32 3.70 34.53
CA VAL A 65 -3.88 3.82 34.84
C VAL A 65 -3.61 5.09 35.64
N ILE A 66 -2.93 4.93 36.78
CA ILE A 66 -2.54 6.04 37.67
C ILE A 66 -1.02 6.31 37.58
N PRO A 67 -0.55 7.54 37.88
CA PRO A 67 0.87 7.86 37.99
C PRO A 67 1.60 7.02 39.06
N ALA A 68 2.90 6.79 38.88
CA ALA A 68 3.71 6.04 39.84
C ALA A 68 3.77 6.74 41.22
N ASP A 69 3.78 8.07 41.22
CA ASP A 69 3.73 8.97 42.38
C ASP A 69 2.29 9.29 42.85
N ALA A 70 1.28 8.53 42.41
CA ALA A 70 -0.10 8.74 42.83
C ALA A 70 -0.27 8.67 44.37
N PRO A 71 -1.06 9.57 44.97
CA PRO A 71 -1.20 9.71 46.41
C PRO A 71 -1.91 8.49 47.03
N ALA A 72 -1.67 8.26 48.33
CA ALA A 72 -2.14 7.07 49.03
C ALA A 72 -3.66 6.87 48.94
N TRP A 73 -4.45 7.97 48.98
CA TRP A 73 -5.91 7.91 48.87
C TRP A 73 -6.40 7.38 47.52
N LEU A 74 -5.64 7.59 46.43
CA LEU A 74 -6.02 7.12 45.10
C LEU A 74 -5.68 5.63 44.94
N ARG A 75 -4.50 5.21 45.43
CA ARG A 75 -4.12 3.79 45.45
C ARG A 75 -5.10 2.96 46.29
N ALA A 76 -5.48 3.45 47.48
CA ALA A 76 -6.44 2.78 48.35
C ALA A 76 -7.87 2.73 47.75
N MET A 77 -8.28 3.74 46.99
CA MET A 77 -9.59 3.77 46.33
C MET A 77 -9.77 2.64 45.31
N ILE A 78 -8.71 2.29 44.56
CA ILE A 78 -8.82 1.38 43.40
C ILE A 78 -8.31 -0.04 43.67
N ALA A 79 -7.72 -0.31 44.83
CA ALA A 79 -6.98 -1.53 45.13
C ALA A 79 -7.79 -2.82 44.93
N ASP A 80 -9.07 -2.80 45.31
CA ASP A 80 -9.99 -3.96 45.28
C ASP A 80 -11.13 -3.79 44.25
N CYS A 81 -10.99 -2.86 43.30
CA CYS A 81 -12.01 -2.57 42.29
C CYS A 81 -11.73 -3.27 40.95
N SER A 82 -12.79 -3.58 40.19
CA SER A 82 -12.65 -3.80 38.74
C SER A 82 -12.18 -2.51 38.05
N VAL A 83 -11.64 -2.60 36.83
CA VAL A 83 -11.24 -1.42 36.04
C VAL A 83 -12.37 -0.41 35.93
N SER A 84 -13.57 -0.88 35.58
CA SER A 84 -14.78 -0.06 35.51
C SER A 84 -15.18 0.51 36.88
N GLY A 85 -15.05 -0.25 37.98
CA GLY A 85 -15.31 0.26 39.34
C GLY A 85 -14.31 1.32 39.80
N ALA A 86 -13.03 1.18 39.44
CA ALA A 86 -12.00 2.17 39.70
C ALA A 86 -12.27 3.48 38.93
N SER A 87 -12.66 3.37 37.66
CA SER A 87 -13.10 4.49 36.83
C SER A 87 -14.34 5.19 37.42
N GLU A 88 -15.35 4.43 37.84
CA GLU A 88 -16.55 4.93 38.51
C GLU A 88 -16.24 5.71 39.80
N ALA A 89 -15.50 5.11 40.74
CA ALA A 89 -15.14 5.73 42.01
C ALA A 89 -14.32 7.02 41.81
N PHE A 90 -13.38 6.99 40.85
CA PHE A 90 -12.55 8.15 40.56
C PHE A 90 -13.34 9.30 39.92
N TRP A 91 -14.14 9.02 38.89
CA TRP A 91 -14.90 10.07 38.19
C TRP A 91 -16.05 10.62 39.06
N ASN A 92 -16.67 9.83 39.94
CA ASN A 92 -17.59 10.37 40.96
C ASN A 92 -16.86 11.35 41.89
N LYS A 93 -15.64 11.04 42.34
CA LYS A 93 -14.85 11.98 43.17
C LYS A 93 -14.43 13.25 42.42
N VAL A 94 -14.20 13.19 41.11
CA VAL A 94 -13.98 14.39 40.27
C VAL A 94 -15.27 15.21 40.13
N GLU A 95 -16.42 14.57 39.93
CA GLU A 95 -17.73 15.22 39.80
C GLU A 95 -18.18 15.91 41.09
N ASP A 96 -17.90 15.32 42.26
CA ASP A 96 -18.14 15.98 43.54
C ASP A 96 -17.17 17.14 43.77
N PHE A 97 -15.86 16.93 43.55
CA PHE A 97 -14.85 17.97 43.81
C PHE A 97 -15.11 19.26 43.02
N GLU A 98 -15.48 19.16 41.74
CA GLU A 98 -15.80 20.32 40.92
C GLU A 98 -17.22 20.85 41.23
N LYS A 99 -17.32 21.95 41.98
CA LYS A 99 -18.62 22.50 42.41
C LYS A 99 -19.33 23.39 41.37
N ARG A 100 -18.62 24.01 40.40
CA ARG A 100 -19.21 24.94 39.40
C ARG A 100 -20.15 24.25 38.39
N SER A 101 -21.22 24.93 37.98
CA SER A 101 -22.17 24.43 36.96
C SER A 101 -21.53 24.26 35.57
N ASP A 102 -20.54 25.09 35.23
CA ASP A 102 -19.79 25.07 33.96
C ASP A 102 -18.45 24.32 34.04
N ALA A 103 -18.23 23.52 35.10
CA ALA A 103 -16.95 22.88 35.35
C ALA A 103 -16.48 21.98 34.20
N GLN A 104 -15.21 22.12 33.85
CA GLN A 104 -14.48 21.17 32.99
C GLN A 104 -13.96 20.01 33.86
N LEU A 105 -14.34 18.78 33.53
CA LEU A 105 -14.20 17.61 34.39
C LEU A 105 -13.01 16.73 33.95
N ALA A 106 -12.96 16.42 32.66
CA ALA A 106 -11.94 15.55 32.06
C ALA A 106 -11.55 16.03 30.65
N LYS A 107 -10.34 15.67 30.22
CA LYS A 107 -9.85 15.82 28.84
C LYS A 107 -10.04 14.48 28.11
N ASP A 108 -10.86 14.48 27.07
CA ASP A 108 -11.39 13.31 26.37
C ASP A 108 -10.75 13.19 24.98
N VAL A 109 -9.93 12.17 24.79
CA VAL A 109 -9.10 11.92 23.61
C VAL A 109 -9.70 10.75 22.84
N THR A 110 -9.98 10.92 21.54
CA THR A 110 -10.35 9.80 20.65
C THR A 110 -9.29 9.65 19.56
N ILE A 111 -8.76 8.43 19.42
CA ILE A 111 -7.63 8.12 18.55
C ILE A 111 -7.97 6.89 17.69
N ALA A 112 -7.71 6.96 16.39
CA ALA A 112 -7.80 5.77 15.53
C ALA A 112 -6.55 4.93 15.64
N LEU A 113 -6.74 3.62 15.75
CA LEU A 113 -5.68 2.64 15.85
C LEU A 113 -5.38 2.06 14.46
N PRO A 114 -4.11 1.74 14.11
CA PRO A 114 -3.80 1.08 12.86
C PRO A 114 -4.51 -0.28 12.73
N ILE A 115 -5.22 -0.50 11.62
CA ILE A 115 -5.81 -1.81 11.28
C ILE A 115 -4.76 -2.83 10.83
N GLU A 116 -3.53 -2.38 10.63
CA GLU A 116 -2.38 -3.19 10.27
C GLU A 116 -1.57 -3.68 11.50
N LEU A 117 -1.97 -3.25 12.70
CA LEU A 117 -1.52 -3.79 13.98
C LEU A 117 -2.61 -4.72 14.55
N THR A 118 -2.21 -5.75 15.30
CA THR A 118 -3.16 -6.61 16.02
C THR A 118 -3.77 -5.87 17.22
N ALA A 119 -4.83 -6.42 17.83
CA ALA A 119 -5.45 -5.83 19.02
C ALA A 119 -4.43 -5.62 20.15
N GLU A 120 -3.58 -6.61 20.42
CA GLU A 120 -2.50 -6.54 21.43
C GLU A 120 -1.44 -5.48 21.11
N GLN A 121 -1.04 -5.34 19.84
CA GLN A 121 -0.13 -4.25 19.43
C GLN A 121 -0.76 -2.87 19.59
N ASN A 122 -2.07 -2.77 19.35
CA ASN A 122 -2.81 -1.54 19.56
C ASN A 122 -2.98 -1.21 21.06
N ILE A 123 -3.14 -2.22 21.92
CA ILE A 123 -3.09 -2.08 23.39
C ILE A 123 -1.73 -1.56 23.82
N ALA A 124 -0.63 -2.18 23.36
CA ALA A 124 0.73 -1.73 23.63
C ALA A 124 0.98 -0.27 23.18
N LEU A 125 0.51 0.09 21.97
CA LEU A 125 0.59 1.45 21.43
C LEU A 125 -0.10 2.49 22.32
N VAL A 126 -1.27 2.16 22.87
CA VAL A 126 -1.92 3.06 23.82
C VAL A 126 -1.16 3.11 25.14
N TRP A 127 -0.71 1.97 25.66
CA TRP A 127 0.07 1.90 26.90
C TRP A 127 1.33 2.75 26.91
N ASP A 128 2.09 2.65 25.83
CA ASP A 128 3.31 3.41 25.63
C ASP A 128 3.03 4.91 25.55
N PHE A 129 1.98 5.29 24.82
CA PHE A 129 1.54 6.67 24.74
C PHE A 129 1.04 7.21 26.09
N VAL A 130 0.28 6.40 26.84
CA VAL A 130 -0.20 6.71 28.19
C VAL A 130 0.99 6.94 29.14
N GLU A 131 1.95 6.02 29.17
CA GLU A 131 3.11 6.10 30.04
C GLU A 131 3.96 7.34 29.75
N ARG A 132 4.37 7.53 28.50
CA ARG A 132 5.32 8.58 28.12
C ARG A 132 4.72 9.98 28.08
N HIS A 133 3.43 10.11 27.77
CA HIS A 133 2.80 11.41 27.51
C HIS A 133 1.67 11.78 28.47
N THR A 134 1.21 10.87 29.34
CA THR A 134 0.11 11.10 30.29
C THR A 134 0.56 10.87 31.74
N THR A 135 0.88 9.64 32.15
CA THR A 135 1.21 9.36 33.56
C THR A 135 2.56 9.93 33.98
N SER A 136 3.52 10.05 33.06
CA SER A 136 4.78 10.81 33.25
C SER A 136 4.57 12.29 33.62
N LYS A 137 3.40 12.86 33.31
CA LYS A 137 3.01 14.24 33.67
C LYS A 137 2.14 14.29 34.94
N GLY A 138 2.04 13.20 35.71
CA GLY A 138 1.19 13.12 36.90
C GLY A 138 -0.32 13.06 36.59
N MET A 139 -0.71 12.72 35.37
CA MET A 139 -2.12 12.60 34.96
C MET A 139 -2.61 11.14 35.07
N VAL A 140 -3.84 10.96 35.54
CA VAL A 140 -4.57 9.69 35.41
C VAL A 140 -4.98 9.49 33.95
N ALA A 141 -4.91 8.25 33.46
CA ALA A 141 -5.34 7.84 32.13
C ALA A 141 -6.34 6.69 32.23
N ASP A 142 -7.61 7.00 32.00
CA ASP A 142 -8.72 6.06 31.93
C ASP A 142 -9.04 5.78 30.46
N TRP A 143 -8.76 4.59 29.94
CA TRP A 143 -8.79 4.33 28.51
C TRP A 143 -9.43 3.01 28.11
N VAL A 144 -10.09 3.04 26.95
CA VAL A 144 -10.93 1.94 26.46
C VAL A 144 -10.77 1.78 24.96
N TYR A 145 -10.38 0.57 24.55
CA TYR A 145 -10.23 0.16 23.15
C TYR A 145 -11.52 -0.49 22.65
N HIS A 146 -12.09 0.10 21.61
CA HIS A 146 -13.16 -0.48 20.82
C HIS A 146 -12.71 -0.93 19.43
N ASP A 147 -13.22 -2.07 18.97
CA ASP A 147 -13.26 -2.42 17.56
C ASP A 147 -14.67 -2.92 17.18
N ALA A 148 -15.19 -2.36 16.10
CA ALA A 148 -16.31 -2.94 15.37
C ALA A 148 -15.90 -3.01 13.89
N PRO A 149 -16.31 -4.05 13.15
CA PRO A 149 -15.56 -4.64 12.05
C PRO A 149 -14.79 -3.67 11.14
N GLY A 150 -13.48 -3.56 11.39
CA GLY A 150 -12.56 -2.74 10.59
C GLY A 150 -12.40 -1.29 11.07
N ASN A 151 -12.74 -1.00 12.34
CA ASN A 151 -12.63 0.33 12.94
C ASN A 151 -12.12 0.27 14.39
N PRO A 152 -10.86 -0.12 14.60
CA PRO A 152 -10.21 -0.09 15.90
C PRO A 152 -9.91 1.37 16.29
N HIS A 153 -10.34 1.77 17.48
CA HIS A 153 -10.13 3.11 18.03
C HIS A 153 -10.13 3.06 19.56
N VAL A 154 -9.38 3.96 20.17
CA VAL A 154 -9.34 4.14 21.63
C VAL A 154 -10.01 5.45 22.02
N HIS A 155 -10.73 5.41 23.14
CA HIS A 155 -11.11 6.57 23.92
C HIS A 155 -10.24 6.64 25.17
N MET A 156 -9.72 7.81 25.52
CA MET A 156 -8.93 8.01 26.73
C MET A 156 -9.35 9.31 27.43
N MET A 157 -9.77 9.21 28.68
CA MET A 157 -10.11 10.32 29.56
C MET A 157 -8.96 10.59 30.54
N THR A 158 -8.61 11.86 30.71
CA THR A 158 -7.45 12.29 31.51
C THR A 158 -7.78 13.46 32.43
N THR A 159 -7.09 13.54 33.56
CA THR A 159 -7.29 14.57 34.60
C THR A 159 -6.90 15.97 34.14
N LEU A 160 -7.67 16.97 34.57
CA LEU A 160 -7.40 18.40 34.32
C LEU A 160 -6.68 19.12 35.49
N ARG A 161 -6.36 18.41 36.56
CA ARG A 161 -5.74 18.93 37.80
C ARG A 161 -4.67 17.96 38.30
N PRO A 162 -3.58 18.47 38.93
CA PRO A 162 -2.60 17.62 39.59
C PRO A 162 -3.25 16.88 40.76
N LEU A 163 -2.79 15.65 40.99
CA LEU A 163 -3.08 14.90 42.21
C LEU A 163 -2.20 15.42 43.35
N THR A 164 -2.74 15.50 44.55
CA THR A 164 -2.03 15.87 45.79
C THR A 164 -2.44 14.93 46.92
N GLU A 165 -1.64 14.88 48.00
CA GLU A 165 -1.95 14.05 49.18
C GLU A 165 -3.32 14.33 49.81
N HIS A 166 -3.89 15.52 49.57
CA HIS A 166 -5.19 15.93 50.13
C HIS A 166 -6.32 16.02 49.09
N GLY A 167 -6.08 15.67 47.81
CA GLY A 167 -7.09 15.66 46.76
C GLY A 167 -6.60 16.18 45.41
N PHE A 168 -7.36 17.06 44.78
CA PHE A 168 -7.02 17.66 43.48
C PHE A 168 -6.51 19.10 43.64
N GLY A 169 -5.38 19.42 43.02
CA GLY A 169 -4.76 20.74 43.09
C GLY A 169 -5.37 21.80 42.16
N ALA A 170 -4.67 22.93 42.02
CA ALA A 170 -5.10 24.04 41.18
C ALA A 170 -4.93 23.72 39.68
N LYS A 171 -5.89 24.16 38.85
CA LYS A 171 -5.80 24.08 37.37
C LYS A 171 -4.70 24.98 36.78
N LYS A 172 -4.36 26.06 37.49
CA LYS A 172 -3.25 26.95 37.18
C LYS A 172 -2.13 26.72 38.18
N VAL A 173 -0.94 26.41 37.70
CA VAL A 173 0.27 26.20 38.51
C VAL A 173 1.29 27.28 38.18
N ALA A 174 2.15 27.61 39.14
CA ALA A 174 3.22 28.58 38.92
C ALA A 174 4.35 27.92 38.12
N VAL A 175 4.86 28.62 37.10
CA VAL A 175 6.04 28.17 36.34
C VAL A 175 7.26 28.30 37.24
N LEU A 176 8.05 27.23 37.38
CA LEU A 176 9.25 27.22 38.23
C LEU A 176 10.53 27.37 37.39
N GLY A 177 11.51 28.10 37.92
CA GLY A 177 12.84 28.24 37.33
C GLY A 177 13.75 27.05 37.59
N PRO A 178 14.97 27.02 37.02
CA PRO A 178 15.98 25.98 37.27
C PRO A 178 16.43 25.87 38.73
N ASP A 179 16.17 26.90 39.52
CA ASP A 179 16.40 27.04 40.96
C ASP A 179 15.21 26.59 41.83
N GLY A 180 14.11 26.15 41.21
CA GLY A 180 12.87 25.76 41.88
C GLY A 180 11.96 26.91 42.32
N ASN A 181 12.33 28.17 42.05
CA ASN A 181 11.53 29.33 42.46
C ASN A 181 10.50 29.72 41.38
N PRO A 182 9.34 30.30 41.75
CA PRO A 182 8.36 30.78 40.77
C PRO A 182 8.92 31.89 39.87
N VAL A 183 8.91 31.64 38.56
CA VAL A 183 9.32 32.60 37.52
C VAL A 183 8.42 33.82 37.60
N ARG A 184 9.03 35.00 37.59
CA ARG A 184 8.33 36.29 37.56
C ARG A 184 8.55 36.97 36.22
N ASN A 185 7.52 37.66 35.73
CA ASN A 185 7.64 38.52 34.55
C ASN A 185 8.28 39.87 34.89
N ASP A 186 8.51 40.71 33.88
CA ASP A 186 9.12 42.04 34.00
C ASP A 186 8.38 43.00 34.96
N ALA A 187 7.11 42.70 35.28
CA ALA A 187 6.27 43.42 36.25
C ALA A 187 6.28 42.79 37.66
N GLY A 188 7.22 41.86 37.94
CA GLY A 188 7.39 41.18 39.23
C GLY A 188 6.29 40.16 39.59
N LYS A 189 5.34 39.88 38.69
CA LYS A 189 4.23 38.95 38.93
C LYS A 189 4.64 37.53 38.57
N ILE A 190 4.24 36.56 39.41
CA ILE A 190 4.44 35.13 39.15
C ILE A 190 3.72 34.72 37.87
N VAL A 191 4.43 34.00 36.99
CA VAL A 191 3.89 33.43 35.77
C VAL A 191 3.15 32.13 36.10
N TYR A 192 1.92 32.00 35.61
CA TYR A 192 1.09 30.81 35.81
C TYR A 192 0.70 30.19 34.47
N GLU A 193 0.73 28.86 34.41
CA GLU A 193 0.31 28.06 33.25
C GLU A 193 -0.80 27.08 33.61
N LEU A 194 -1.47 26.54 32.58
CA LEU A 194 -2.47 25.48 32.74
C LEU A 194 -1.76 24.14 32.91
N TRP A 195 -1.94 23.48 34.06
CA TRP A 195 -1.27 22.19 34.33
C TRP A 195 -1.66 21.09 33.33
N ALA A 196 -2.88 21.12 32.78
CA ALA A 196 -3.34 20.20 31.74
C ALA A 196 -2.73 20.45 30.32
N GLY A 197 -1.83 21.42 30.21
CA GLY A 197 -1.12 21.82 28.99
C GLY A 197 -1.76 22.97 28.22
N SER A 198 -0.90 23.64 27.44
CA SER A 198 -1.21 24.67 26.45
C SER A 198 -1.59 24.10 25.07
N LEU A 199 -1.76 24.96 24.06
CA LEU A 199 -1.91 24.53 22.66
C LEU A 199 -0.64 23.88 22.10
N ASP A 200 0.54 24.31 22.56
CA ASP A 200 1.82 23.72 22.15
C ASP A 200 2.05 22.38 22.83
N ASP A 201 1.61 22.21 24.08
CA ASP A 201 1.51 20.89 24.72
C ASP A 201 0.57 19.95 23.96
N PHE A 202 -0.55 20.45 23.44
CA PHE A 202 -1.42 19.65 22.58
C PHE A 202 -0.72 19.22 21.28
N ASN A 203 0.04 20.11 20.63
CA ASN A 203 0.84 19.74 19.48
C ASN A 203 1.91 18.70 19.83
N ALA A 204 2.64 18.87 20.93
CA ALA A 204 3.62 17.90 21.42
C ALA A 204 2.99 16.55 21.82
N PHE A 205 1.77 16.57 22.37
CA PHE A 205 1.00 15.37 22.73
C PHE A 205 0.52 14.61 21.48
N ARG A 206 0.00 15.31 20.47
CA ARG A 206 -0.37 14.71 19.17
C ARG A 206 0.84 14.20 18.39
N ASP A 207 1.92 14.98 18.34
CA ASP A 207 3.12 14.61 17.60
C ASP A 207 3.87 13.48 18.33
N GLY A 208 3.76 13.42 19.66
CA GLY A 208 4.09 12.27 20.50
C GLY A 208 3.28 11.02 20.15
N TRP A 209 1.95 11.13 19.98
CA TRP A 209 1.15 10.01 19.46
C TRP A 209 1.65 9.55 18.09
N PHE A 210 1.88 10.45 17.14
CA PHE A 210 2.41 10.04 15.83
C PHE A 210 3.82 9.47 15.92
N ALA A 211 4.65 9.87 16.87
CA ALA A 211 5.95 9.28 17.13
C ALA A 211 5.86 7.86 17.74
N CYS A 212 4.90 7.61 18.63
CA CYS A 212 4.60 6.28 19.16
C CYS A 212 3.96 5.41 18.07
N GLN A 213 2.89 5.89 17.41
CA GLN A 213 2.25 5.18 16.29
C GLN A 213 3.26 4.81 15.20
N ASN A 214 4.12 5.72 14.75
CA ASN A 214 5.17 5.40 13.77
C ASN A 214 6.18 4.38 14.25
N ARG A 215 6.36 4.23 15.56
CA ARG A 215 7.36 3.38 16.18
C ARG A 215 6.80 1.99 16.45
N HIS A 216 5.62 1.84 17.03
CA HIS A 216 4.86 0.58 17.08
C HIS A 216 4.52 0.05 15.68
N LEU A 217 4.29 0.97 14.73
CA LEU A 217 4.42 0.65 13.31
C LEU A 217 5.84 0.12 13.05
N ALA A 218 6.91 0.94 13.02
CA ALA A 218 8.28 0.51 12.63
C ALA A 218 8.80 -0.80 13.28
N MET A 219 8.48 -1.00 14.55
CA MET A 219 8.74 -2.19 15.35
C MET A 219 8.10 -3.41 14.73
N ALA A 220 6.78 -3.33 14.56
CA ALA A 220 5.96 -4.12 13.67
C ALA A 220 6.69 -4.70 12.42
N GLY A 221 7.29 -3.85 11.57
CA GLY A 221 7.96 -4.27 10.30
C GLY A 221 7.42 -3.88 8.88
N LEU A 222 6.14 -3.47 8.66
CA LEU A 222 5.69 -2.76 7.43
C LEU A 222 6.48 -1.46 7.25
N ASP A 223 6.74 -1.11 6.00
CA ASP A 223 7.43 0.12 5.58
C ASP A 223 6.54 1.38 5.55
N MET A 224 5.42 1.34 6.26
CA MET A 224 4.47 2.46 6.33
C MET A 224 4.84 3.42 7.46
N ARG A 225 4.97 4.70 7.12
CA ARG A 225 5.16 5.81 8.06
C ARG A 225 4.05 6.84 7.88
N VAL A 226 3.42 7.23 8.98
CA VAL A 226 2.40 8.27 9.08
C VAL A 226 3.09 9.61 9.33
N ASP A 227 3.06 10.53 8.37
CA ASP A 227 3.54 11.90 8.61
C ASP A 227 2.47 12.69 9.40
N GLY A 228 2.77 12.98 10.67
CA GLY A 228 1.89 13.72 11.57
C GLY A 228 1.78 15.22 11.26
N ARG A 229 2.63 15.76 10.39
CA ARG A 229 2.51 17.14 9.92
C ARG A 229 1.21 17.32 9.12
N SER A 230 0.51 18.43 9.32
CA SER A 230 -0.58 18.82 8.42
C SER A 230 -0.10 18.85 6.97
N PHE A 231 -0.97 18.51 6.01
CA PHE A 231 -0.65 18.64 4.59
C PHE A 231 -0.13 20.06 4.25
N GLU A 232 -0.68 21.10 4.88
CA GLU A 232 -0.17 22.48 4.87
C GLU A 232 1.32 22.59 5.25
N LYS A 233 1.75 22.03 6.40
CA LYS A 233 3.18 21.97 6.80
C LYS A 233 4.05 21.11 5.88
N GLN A 234 3.44 20.38 4.95
CA GLN A 234 4.10 19.61 3.90
C GLN A 234 4.00 20.28 2.50
N GLY A 235 3.46 21.49 2.40
CA GLY A 235 3.26 22.22 1.14
C GLY A 235 2.06 21.75 0.29
N ILE A 236 1.20 20.91 0.85
CA ILE A 236 0.06 20.28 0.17
C ILE A 236 -1.23 21.00 0.58
N GLU A 237 -1.92 21.61 -0.38
CA GLU A 237 -3.18 22.35 -0.17
C GLU A 237 -4.41 21.42 -0.10
N VAL A 238 -4.36 20.39 0.75
CA VAL A 238 -5.48 19.48 1.05
C VAL A 238 -5.66 19.44 2.57
N GLU A 239 -6.87 19.20 3.06
CA GLU A 239 -7.14 18.97 4.48
C GLU A 239 -7.15 17.47 4.78
N PRO A 240 -6.54 16.98 5.88
CA PRO A 240 -6.68 15.58 6.26
C PRO A 240 -8.16 15.24 6.52
N THR A 241 -8.67 14.23 5.80
CA THR A 241 -10.03 13.71 6.02
C THR A 241 -10.19 13.26 7.47
N ILE A 242 -11.33 13.56 8.08
CA ILE A 242 -11.69 12.99 9.39
C ILE A 242 -11.85 11.46 9.25
N HIS A 243 -11.79 10.76 10.37
CA HIS A 243 -12.09 9.35 10.48
C HIS A 243 -13.47 9.20 11.15
N ILE A 244 -14.50 8.90 10.37
CA ILE A 244 -15.81 8.45 10.87
C ILE A 244 -15.62 7.06 11.48
N GLY A 245 -15.77 6.97 12.80
CA GLY A 245 -15.88 5.68 13.49
C GLY A 245 -17.24 5.01 13.24
N VAL A 246 -17.27 3.68 13.22
CA VAL A 246 -18.48 2.85 13.01
C VAL A 246 -19.67 3.21 13.89
N GLY A 247 -19.43 3.69 15.12
CA GLY A 247 -20.50 4.16 16.00
C GLY A 247 -21.29 5.35 15.43
N ALA A 248 -20.61 6.24 14.71
CA ALA A 248 -21.26 7.37 14.05
C ALA A 248 -22.10 6.90 12.86
N THR A 249 -21.55 6.03 12.00
CA THR A 249 -22.28 5.43 10.87
C THR A 249 -23.48 4.59 11.32
N ALA A 250 -23.39 3.94 12.49
CA ALA A 250 -24.48 3.16 13.07
C ALA A 250 -25.61 4.02 13.67
N ILE A 251 -25.28 5.17 14.26
CA ILE A 251 -26.26 6.15 14.73
C ILE A 251 -26.96 6.81 13.54
N ASP A 252 -26.23 7.17 12.47
CA ASP A 252 -26.82 7.73 11.25
C ASP A 252 -27.76 6.71 10.56
N ARG A 253 -27.37 5.43 10.47
CA ARG A 253 -28.29 4.35 10.04
C ARG A 253 -29.55 4.24 10.92
N LYS A 254 -29.43 4.39 12.24
CA LYS A 254 -30.59 4.39 13.14
C LYS A 254 -31.46 5.64 12.97
N ALA A 255 -30.86 6.80 12.70
CA ALA A 255 -31.59 8.04 12.42
C ALA A 255 -32.34 7.98 11.08
N GLU A 256 -31.72 7.43 10.02
CA GLU A 256 -32.38 7.10 8.76
C GLU A 256 -33.56 6.14 8.95
N GLN A 257 -33.37 5.05 9.72
CA GLN A 257 -34.45 4.12 10.06
C GLN A 257 -35.58 4.78 10.87
N ALA A 258 -35.27 5.71 11.78
CA ALA A 258 -36.25 6.43 12.59
C ALA A 258 -37.05 7.48 11.81
N LYS A 259 -36.49 8.12 10.78
CA LYS A 259 -37.22 9.04 9.88
C LYS A 259 -38.44 8.40 9.21
N THR A 260 -38.44 7.07 9.07
CA THR A 260 -39.59 6.31 8.56
C THR A 260 -40.78 6.25 9.54
N GLN A 261 -40.63 6.70 10.79
CA GLN A 261 -41.65 6.55 11.83
C GLN A 261 -41.99 7.84 12.62
N SER A 262 -41.23 8.92 12.53
CA SER A 262 -41.63 10.20 13.16
C SER A 262 -41.06 11.45 12.47
N SER A 263 -41.79 12.56 12.55
CA SER A 263 -41.51 13.84 11.90
C SER A 263 -40.67 14.82 12.76
N ALA A 264 -40.08 14.34 13.86
CA ALA A 264 -39.21 15.15 14.72
C ALA A 264 -37.75 15.06 14.28
N GLY A 265 -37.07 16.20 14.18
CA GLY A 265 -35.69 16.28 13.68
C GLY A 265 -34.71 15.46 14.53
N SER A 266 -34.06 14.47 13.91
CA SER A 266 -33.01 13.67 14.54
C SER A 266 -31.63 14.34 14.41
N PRO A 267 -30.76 14.28 15.44
CA PRO A 267 -29.45 14.89 15.38
C PRO A 267 -28.53 14.09 14.44
N LYS A 268 -28.29 14.63 13.25
CA LYS A 268 -27.17 14.19 12.41
C LYS A 268 -25.86 14.42 13.16
N LEU A 269 -24.93 13.48 12.99
CA LEU A 269 -23.67 13.54 13.68
C LEU A 269 -22.70 14.49 12.97
N GLU A 270 -22.44 15.62 13.63
CA GLU A 270 -21.49 16.66 13.25
C GLU A 270 -20.15 16.10 12.70
N ARG A 271 -19.64 14.98 13.23
CA ARG A 271 -18.42 14.31 12.72
C ARG A 271 -18.55 13.71 11.31
N ILE A 272 -19.71 13.21 10.91
CA ILE A 272 -19.97 12.72 9.54
C ILE A 272 -20.05 13.92 8.61
N GLU A 273 -20.84 14.93 8.98
CA GLU A 273 -20.99 16.17 8.22
C GLU A 273 -19.64 16.89 8.07
N LEU A 274 -18.78 16.87 9.10
CA LEU A 274 -17.41 17.39 9.02
C LEU A 274 -16.49 16.52 8.14
N GLN A 275 -16.61 15.19 8.11
CA GLN A 275 -15.83 14.37 7.17
C GLN A 275 -16.30 14.60 5.73
N GLU A 276 -17.60 14.66 5.50
CA GLU A 276 -18.18 14.98 4.20
C GLU A 276 -17.81 16.41 3.79
N ALA A 277 -17.81 17.37 4.71
CA ALA A 277 -17.32 18.73 4.48
C ALA A 277 -15.82 18.76 4.15
N ARG A 278 -14.97 17.97 4.83
CA ARG A 278 -13.54 17.87 4.49
C ARG A 278 -13.28 17.11 3.19
N ARG A 279 -14.00 16.02 2.88
CA ARG A 279 -13.92 15.36 1.56
C ARG A 279 -14.42 16.30 0.47
N SER A 280 -15.47 17.08 0.73
CA SER A 280 -15.99 18.11 -0.17
C SER A 280 -15.01 19.27 -0.34
N GLU A 281 -14.35 19.72 0.73
CA GLU A 281 -13.37 20.81 0.68
C GLU A 281 -12.06 20.35 0.01
N ASN A 282 -11.60 19.13 0.27
CA ASN A 282 -10.53 18.50 -0.51
C ASN A 282 -10.90 18.36 -1.97
N THR A 283 -12.13 17.96 -2.25
CA THR A 283 -12.67 17.88 -3.61
C THR A 283 -12.69 19.26 -4.25
N ARG A 284 -13.09 20.32 -3.54
CA ARG A 284 -13.00 21.73 -4.00
C ARG A 284 -11.56 22.17 -4.21
N ARG A 285 -10.61 21.77 -3.36
CA ARG A 285 -9.18 22.12 -3.51
C ARG A 285 -8.55 21.40 -4.69
N ILE A 286 -8.81 20.11 -4.87
CA ILE A 286 -8.42 19.34 -6.07
C ILE A 286 -9.15 19.88 -7.32
N GLN A 287 -10.40 20.35 -7.21
CA GLN A 287 -11.11 21.05 -8.28
C GLN A 287 -10.51 22.41 -8.62
N ARG A 288 -9.98 23.17 -7.64
CA ARG A 288 -9.31 24.45 -7.88
C ARG A 288 -7.91 24.22 -8.47
N ARG A 289 -7.13 23.33 -7.86
CA ARG A 289 -5.74 22.99 -8.18
C ARG A 289 -5.56 21.46 -8.28
N PRO A 290 -5.82 20.86 -9.46
CA PRO A 290 -5.65 19.42 -9.68
C PRO A 290 -4.21 18.92 -9.47
N GLU A 291 -3.22 19.80 -9.56
CA GLU A 291 -1.79 19.54 -9.40
C GLU A 291 -1.44 18.83 -8.08
N ILE A 292 -2.24 19.01 -7.03
CA ILE A 292 -2.02 18.39 -5.72
C ILE A 292 -2.02 16.85 -5.81
N VAL A 293 -2.72 16.29 -6.80
CA VAL A 293 -2.71 14.84 -7.08
C VAL A 293 -1.33 14.39 -7.58
N LEU A 294 -0.62 15.24 -8.32
CA LEU A 294 0.75 14.98 -8.78
C LEU A 294 1.72 15.04 -7.59
N ASP A 295 1.56 16.00 -6.68
CA ASP A 295 2.40 16.14 -5.47
C ASP A 295 2.30 14.90 -4.56
N LEU A 296 1.12 14.27 -4.48
CA LEU A 296 0.92 13.02 -3.73
C LEU A 296 1.60 11.82 -4.40
N ILE A 297 1.52 11.69 -5.73
CA ILE A 297 2.10 10.57 -6.49
C ILE A 297 3.64 10.64 -6.53
N THR A 298 4.17 11.85 -6.72
CA THR A 298 5.61 12.08 -6.97
C THR A 298 6.52 12.00 -5.74
N ARG A 299 5.94 11.67 -4.59
CA ARG A 299 6.68 11.21 -3.40
C ARG A 299 7.23 9.80 -3.57
N GLU A 300 6.41 8.90 -4.12
CA GLU A 300 6.75 7.47 -4.25
C GLU A 300 7.24 7.10 -5.66
N LYS A 301 6.92 7.90 -6.69
CA LYS A 301 7.19 7.56 -8.10
C LYS A 301 7.73 8.72 -8.93
N SER A 302 8.86 8.53 -9.60
CA SER A 302 9.35 9.52 -10.59
C SER A 302 8.56 9.46 -11.90
N VAL A 303 8.03 8.28 -12.23
CA VAL A 303 7.19 8.04 -13.42
C VAL A 303 5.91 7.33 -12.98
N PHE A 304 4.77 7.82 -13.45
CA PHE A 304 3.43 7.34 -13.07
C PHE A 304 2.55 7.14 -14.30
N ASP A 305 1.42 6.46 -14.10
CA ASP A 305 0.39 6.24 -15.13
C ASP A 305 -1.01 6.70 -14.66
N GLU A 306 -2.00 6.56 -15.55
CA GLU A 306 -3.38 6.97 -15.28
C GLU A 306 -4.04 6.17 -14.13
N ARG A 307 -3.55 4.96 -13.83
CA ARG A 307 -4.04 4.12 -12.73
C ARG A 307 -3.55 4.66 -11.38
N ASP A 308 -2.36 5.24 -11.32
CA ASP A 308 -1.86 5.88 -10.10
C ASP A 308 -2.64 7.18 -9.78
N VAL A 309 -2.94 8.00 -10.80
CA VAL A 309 -3.86 9.14 -10.67
C VAL A 309 -5.24 8.69 -10.19
N ALA A 310 -5.77 7.60 -10.74
CA ALA A 310 -7.08 7.05 -10.37
C ALA A 310 -7.15 6.65 -8.89
N LYS A 311 -6.11 5.97 -8.37
CA LYS A 311 -6.05 5.56 -6.95
C LYS A 311 -6.11 6.76 -6.01
N VAL A 312 -5.43 7.86 -6.32
CA VAL A 312 -5.43 9.06 -5.48
C VAL A 312 -6.77 9.78 -5.57
N LEU A 313 -7.34 9.95 -6.76
CA LEU A 313 -8.66 10.58 -6.92
C LEU A 313 -9.79 9.79 -6.22
N HIS A 314 -9.80 8.45 -6.33
CA HIS A 314 -10.79 7.60 -5.65
C HIS A 314 -10.75 7.66 -4.12
N ARG A 315 -9.67 8.18 -3.51
CA ARG A 315 -9.63 8.40 -2.05
C ARG A 315 -10.57 9.54 -1.62
N TYR A 316 -10.83 10.50 -2.51
CA TYR A 316 -11.56 11.74 -2.18
C TYR A 316 -12.85 11.94 -2.97
N ILE A 317 -12.96 11.39 -4.17
CA ILE A 317 -14.05 11.65 -5.12
C ILE A 317 -14.79 10.35 -5.46
N ASP A 318 -16.09 10.34 -5.15
CA ASP A 318 -16.99 9.23 -5.47
C ASP A 318 -17.88 9.52 -6.69
N ASP A 319 -18.08 10.79 -7.07
CA ASP A 319 -18.84 11.17 -8.27
C ASP A 319 -18.09 10.85 -9.57
N ALA A 320 -18.74 10.12 -10.48
CA ALA A 320 -18.13 9.61 -11.70
C ALA A 320 -17.84 10.71 -12.74
N ALA A 321 -18.71 11.71 -12.88
CA ALA A 321 -18.53 12.76 -13.88
C ALA A 321 -17.36 13.69 -13.50
N LEU A 322 -17.32 14.09 -12.23
CA LEU A 322 -16.25 14.86 -11.62
C LEU A 322 -14.93 14.09 -11.62
N PHE A 323 -14.94 12.80 -11.28
CA PHE A 323 -13.75 11.96 -11.32
C PHE A 323 -13.11 11.96 -12.72
N GLN A 324 -13.90 11.77 -13.79
CA GLN A 324 -13.40 11.82 -15.17
C GLN A 324 -12.91 13.23 -15.55
N SER A 325 -13.62 14.28 -15.15
CA SER A 325 -13.20 15.68 -15.37
C SER A 325 -11.87 16.00 -14.69
N LEU A 326 -11.67 15.55 -13.45
CA LEU A 326 -10.42 15.76 -12.71
C LEU A 326 -9.28 14.89 -13.25
N MET A 327 -9.54 13.62 -13.60
CA MET A 327 -8.58 12.77 -14.31
C MET A 327 -8.03 13.48 -15.55
N VAL A 328 -8.93 14.06 -16.35
CA VAL A 328 -8.58 14.84 -17.54
C VAL A 328 -7.71 16.04 -17.18
N ARG A 329 -8.13 16.85 -16.20
CA ARG A 329 -7.43 18.08 -15.81
C ARG A 329 -6.05 17.83 -15.19
N VAL A 330 -5.89 16.77 -14.39
CA VAL A 330 -4.58 16.36 -13.84
C VAL A 330 -3.61 15.99 -14.95
N LEU A 331 -4.02 15.12 -15.89
CA LEU A 331 -3.17 14.67 -16.99
C LEU A 331 -2.91 15.77 -18.05
N GLN A 332 -3.77 16.79 -18.12
CA GLN A 332 -3.59 17.98 -18.96
C GLN A 332 -2.88 19.15 -18.26
N SER A 333 -2.58 19.05 -16.96
CA SER A 333 -1.87 20.11 -16.22
C SER A 333 -0.54 20.47 -16.91
N PRO A 334 -0.12 21.75 -16.95
CA PRO A 334 1.21 22.12 -17.46
C PRO A 334 2.36 21.46 -16.68
N GLU A 335 2.14 21.04 -15.43
CA GLU A 335 3.14 20.34 -14.62
C GLU A 335 3.24 18.85 -14.96
N ALA A 336 2.21 18.25 -15.57
CA ALA A 336 2.21 16.86 -16.03
C ALA A 336 2.79 16.74 -17.45
N LEU A 337 3.90 15.99 -17.58
CA LEU A 337 4.64 15.80 -18.82
C LEU A 337 4.62 14.34 -19.24
N ARG A 338 4.21 14.06 -20.49
CA ARG A 338 4.21 12.70 -21.04
C ARG A 338 5.60 12.32 -21.55
N LEU A 339 6.13 11.22 -21.06
CA LEU A 339 7.39 10.60 -21.49
C LEU A 339 7.18 9.63 -22.65
N GLU A 340 6.14 8.81 -22.57
CA GLU A 340 5.81 7.82 -23.59
C GLU A 340 4.30 7.73 -23.86
N ARG A 341 3.94 7.49 -25.13
CA ARG A 341 2.57 7.18 -25.53
C ARG A 341 2.22 5.75 -25.09
N GLU A 342 0.94 5.54 -24.82
CA GLU A 342 0.39 4.18 -24.70
C GLU A 342 0.74 3.34 -25.94
N ARG A 343 1.26 2.13 -25.70
CA ARG A 343 1.78 1.23 -26.74
C ARG A 343 1.59 -0.25 -26.40
N ILE A 344 1.70 -1.11 -27.40
CA ILE A 344 1.81 -2.56 -27.22
C ILE A 344 3.29 -2.94 -27.00
N ALA A 345 3.58 -3.62 -25.89
CA ALA A 345 4.93 -4.11 -25.61
C ALA A 345 5.27 -5.30 -26.51
N PHE A 346 6.37 -5.20 -27.26
CA PHE A 346 6.83 -6.26 -28.16
C PHE A 346 7.00 -7.62 -27.44
N ALA A 347 7.61 -7.62 -26.26
CA ALA A 347 7.90 -8.83 -25.50
C ALA A 347 6.66 -9.58 -24.96
N THR A 348 5.48 -8.95 -24.87
CA THR A 348 4.30 -9.55 -24.22
C THR A 348 2.98 -9.42 -24.99
N GLY A 349 2.87 -8.49 -25.94
CA GLY A 349 1.61 -8.19 -26.65
C GLY A 349 0.62 -7.39 -25.81
N ASN A 350 1.02 -6.97 -24.60
CA ASN A 350 0.17 -6.29 -23.65
C ASN A 350 0.21 -4.77 -23.86
N ARG A 351 -0.92 -4.12 -23.56
CA ARG A 351 -1.10 -2.67 -23.67
C ARG A 351 -0.44 -1.99 -22.46
N VAL A 352 0.71 -1.36 -22.68
CA VAL A 352 1.43 -0.55 -21.69
C VAL A 352 0.78 0.84 -21.66
N PRO A 353 0.32 1.33 -20.49
CA PRO A 353 -0.30 2.65 -20.38
C PRO A 353 0.70 3.77 -20.70
N ALA A 354 0.17 4.95 -21.05
CA ALA A 354 0.99 6.13 -21.23
C ALA A 354 1.74 6.48 -19.93
N LYS A 355 2.99 6.93 -20.08
CA LYS A 355 3.92 7.21 -18.97
C LYS A 355 4.10 8.71 -18.81
N TYR A 356 3.91 9.18 -17.58
CA TYR A 356 3.93 10.60 -17.22
C TYR A 356 4.92 10.85 -16.09
N THR A 357 5.41 12.08 -16.00
CA THR A 357 6.23 12.59 -14.89
C THR A 357 5.87 14.06 -14.64
N THR A 358 6.48 14.69 -13.63
CA THR A 358 6.34 16.14 -13.43
C THR A 358 7.53 16.92 -13.99
N ARG A 359 7.26 18.19 -14.32
CA ARG A 359 8.28 19.18 -14.68
C ARG A 359 9.38 19.34 -13.62
N GLU A 360 9.06 19.17 -12.34
CA GLU A 360 10.06 19.18 -11.27
C GLU A 360 11.00 17.97 -11.37
N LEU A 361 10.45 16.75 -11.43
CA LEU A 361 11.22 15.50 -11.42
C LEU A 361 12.12 15.36 -12.65
N ILE A 362 11.60 15.64 -13.86
CA ILE A 362 12.41 15.51 -15.09
C ILE A 362 13.61 16.47 -15.08
N ARG A 363 13.46 17.69 -14.53
CA ARG A 363 14.58 18.62 -14.32
C ARG A 363 15.54 18.08 -13.28
N LEU A 364 15.04 17.63 -12.14
CA LEU A 364 15.85 17.17 -11.02
C LEU A 364 16.72 15.98 -11.40
N GLU A 365 16.15 14.98 -12.09
CA GLU A 365 16.88 13.81 -12.55
C GLU A 365 17.84 14.13 -13.71
N ALA A 366 17.44 14.99 -14.66
CA ALA A 366 18.33 15.46 -15.72
C ALA A 366 19.51 16.30 -15.19
N GLU A 367 19.27 17.24 -14.27
CA GLU A 367 20.34 18.00 -13.62
C GLU A 367 21.29 17.09 -12.82
N MET A 368 20.77 16.09 -12.12
CA MET A 368 21.57 15.10 -11.39
C MET A 368 22.46 14.31 -12.35
N ALA A 369 21.89 13.77 -13.44
CA ALA A 369 22.65 13.02 -14.45
C ALA A 369 23.70 13.89 -15.15
N ASN A 370 23.34 15.11 -15.55
CA ASN A 370 24.25 16.06 -16.18
C ASN A 370 25.41 16.46 -15.24
N ARG A 371 25.15 16.63 -13.94
CA ARG A 371 26.21 16.86 -12.93
C ARG A 371 27.11 15.64 -12.74
N ALA A 372 26.55 14.43 -12.74
CA ALA A 372 27.34 13.20 -12.67
C ALA A 372 28.27 13.03 -13.89
N ILE A 373 27.74 13.22 -15.11
CA ILE A 373 28.54 13.21 -16.35
C ILE A 373 29.60 14.32 -16.34
N TRP A 374 29.26 15.52 -15.84
CA TRP A 374 30.24 16.59 -15.70
C TRP A 374 31.34 16.26 -14.69
N LEU A 375 31.02 15.56 -13.58
CA LEU A 375 32.01 15.10 -12.60
C LEU A 375 32.91 13.97 -13.14
N SER A 376 32.40 13.07 -13.99
CA SER A 376 33.21 11.99 -14.56
C SER A 376 34.21 12.51 -15.59
N GLY A 377 33.87 13.59 -16.30
CA GLY A 377 34.79 14.34 -17.17
C GLY A 377 35.75 15.30 -16.45
N ARG A 378 35.89 15.23 -15.10
CA ARG A 378 36.76 16.13 -14.33
C ARG A 378 37.79 15.35 -13.52
N SER A 379 39.05 15.54 -13.86
CA SER A 379 40.19 14.94 -13.18
C SER A 379 40.75 15.85 -12.08
N SER A 380 40.74 15.41 -10.82
CA SER A 380 41.43 16.11 -9.73
C SER A 380 41.76 15.27 -8.48
N HIS A 381 41.40 13.97 -8.43
CA HIS A 381 41.52 13.12 -7.23
C HIS A 381 42.33 11.84 -7.47
N GLY A 382 43.22 11.85 -8.47
CA GLY A 382 44.01 10.67 -8.83
C GLY A 382 44.99 10.25 -7.73
N VAL A 383 45.09 8.94 -7.50
CA VAL A 383 46.14 8.33 -6.68
C VAL A 383 47.29 7.91 -7.58
N ARG A 384 48.54 8.09 -7.12
CA ARG A 384 49.74 7.67 -7.89
C ARG A 384 49.87 6.15 -7.88
N GLN A 385 50.27 5.56 -9.02
CA GLN A 385 50.39 4.10 -9.18
C GLN A 385 51.23 3.43 -8.09
N ALA A 386 52.39 4.00 -7.72
CA ALA A 386 53.23 3.49 -6.64
C ALA A 386 52.54 3.41 -5.26
N VAL A 387 51.52 4.26 -5.01
CA VAL A 387 50.69 4.20 -3.78
C VAL A 387 49.67 3.07 -3.87
N LEU A 388 49.11 2.82 -5.06
CA LEU A 388 48.22 1.68 -5.30
C LEU A 388 48.97 0.35 -5.18
N GLU A 389 50.13 0.21 -5.81
CA GLU A 389 50.99 -0.97 -5.72
C GLU A 389 51.41 -1.26 -4.27
N ALA A 390 51.84 -0.24 -3.52
CA ALA A 390 52.14 -0.37 -2.10
C ALA A 390 50.91 -0.77 -1.24
N THR A 391 49.71 -0.38 -1.66
CA THR A 391 48.45 -0.78 -1.01
C THR A 391 48.11 -2.24 -1.35
N PHE A 392 48.22 -2.65 -2.62
CA PHE A 392 47.99 -4.03 -3.06
C PHE A 392 48.98 -5.02 -2.45
N ALA A 393 50.24 -4.62 -2.25
CA ALA A 393 51.24 -5.41 -1.55
C ALA A 393 50.85 -5.69 -0.07
N ARG A 394 50.19 -4.73 0.60
CA ARG A 394 49.66 -4.91 1.97
C ARG A 394 48.39 -5.76 2.00
N HIS A 395 47.57 -5.69 0.96
CA HIS A 395 46.29 -6.39 0.83
C HIS A 395 46.36 -7.56 -0.16
N SER A 396 47.32 -8.47 0.04
CA SER A 396 47.61 -9.60 -0.86
C SER A 396 46.46 -10.59 -1.10
N ARG A 397 45.37 -10.50 -0.33
CA ARG A 397 44.16 -11.33 -0.45
C ARG A 397 43.06 -10.74 -1.36
N LEU A 398 43.26 -9.54 -1.93
CA LEU A 398 42.31 -8.94 -2.87
C LEU A 398 42.29 -9.72 -4.20
N SER A 399 41.10 -9.97 -4.74
CA SER A 399 40.95 -10.53 -6.08
C SER A 399 41.25 -9.50 -7.18
N GLU A 400 41.50 -9.95 -8.40
CA GLU A 400 41.74 -9.05 -9.53
C GLU A 400 40.53 -8.14 -9.81
N GLU A 401 39.29 -8.64 -9.70
CA GLU A 401 38.07 -7.81 -9.75
C GLU A 401 38.11 -6.67 -8.71
N GLN A 402 38.53 -6.97 -7.48
CA GLN A 402 38.63 -5.98 -6.40
C GLN A 402 39.77 -4.98 -6.63
N LYS A 403 40.91 -5.41 -7.18
CA LYS A 403 42.01 -4.51 -7.57
C LYS A 403 41.58 -3.57 -8.68
N THR A 404 40.97 -4.08 -9.76
CA THR A 404 40.42 -3.27 -10.86
C THR A 404 39.35 -2.28 -10.36
N ALA A 405 38.50 -2.69 -9.41
CA ALA A 405 37.56 -1.76 -8.78
C ALA A 405 38.26 -0.67 -7.95
N ILE A 406 39.34 -0.98 -7.23
CA ILE A 406 40.16 0.00 -6.50
C ILE A 406 40.83 0.98 -7.47
N GLU A 407 41.42 0.49 -8.55
CA GLU A 407 42.02 1.34 -9.61
C GLU A 407 40.97 2.29 -10.21
N HIS A 408 39.77 1.78 -10.51
CA HIS A 408 38.66 2.59 -11.01
C HIS A 408 38.25 3.70 -10.01
N VAL A 409 38.07 3.39 -8.72
CA VAL A 409 37.67 4.41 -7.74
C VAL A 409 38.83 5.32 -7.32
N ALA A 410 40.08 4.88 -7.43
CA ALA A 410 41.29 5.67 -7.21
C ALA A 410 41.74 6.49 -8.44
N GLY A 411 41.04 6.33 -9.56
CA GLY A 411 41.19 7.11 -10.78
C GLY A 411 41.02 8.62 -10.56
N SER A 412 41.36 9.39 -11.60
CA SER A 412 41.45 10.85 -11.53
C SER A 412 40.10 11.54 -11.32
N GLU A 413 39.03 10.87 -11.74
CA GLU A 413 37.68 11.38 -11.98
C GLU A 413 36.99 11.79 -10.67
N ARG A 414 36.21 12.86 -10.68
CA ARG A 414 35.50 13.34 -9.48
C ARG A 414 34.24 12.56 -9.12
N ILE A 415 33.85 11.58 -9.92
CA ILE A 415 32.83 10.59 -9.55
C ILE A 415 33.22 9.21 -10.08
N ALA A 416 32.97 8.17 -9.30
CA ALA A 416 33.13 6.77 -9.69
C ALA A 416 31.97 5.93 -9.11
N ALA A 417 31.66 4.80 -9.75
CA ALA A 417 30.62 3.89 -9.29
C ALA A 417 31.12 2.44 -9.23
N VAL A 418 30.70 1.69 -8.21
CA VAL A 418 30.96 0.26 -8.07
C VAL A 418 29.66 -0.46 -7.80
N ILE A 419 29.33 -1.40 -8.70
CA ILE A 419 28.22 -2.33 -8.53
C ILE A 419 28.79 -3.63 -7.98
N GLY A 420 28.45 -3.99 -6.75
CA GLY A 420 28.93 -5.23 -6.13
C GLY A 420 27.78 -6.14 -5.74
N ARG A 421 27.77 -7.37 -6.25
CA ARG A 421 26.73 -8.36 -5.93
C ARG A 421 26.69 -8.67 -4.44
N ALA A 422 25.54 -9.11 -3.95
CA ALA A 422 25.33 -9.45 -2.54
C ALA A 422 26.34 -10.52 -2.03
N GLY A 423 27.40 -10.07 -1.36
CA GLY A 423 28.48 -10.93 -0.85
C GLY A 423 29.82 -10.86 -1.60
N ALA A 424 30.01 -9.89 -2.51
CA ALA A 424 31.23 -9.74 -3.31
C ALA A 424 32.42 -9.02 -2.63
N GLY A 425 32.36 -8.78 -1.31
CA GLY A 425 33.48 -8.19 -0.55
C GLY A 425 33.64 -6.66 -0.71
N LYS A 426 32.54 -5.94 -0.97
CA LYS A 426 32.53 -4.46 -1.14
C LYS A 426 33.31 -3.70 -0.04
N THR A 427 33.12 -4.07 1.23
CA THR A 427 33.76 -3.40 2.37
C THR A 427 35.26 -3.69 2.49
N THR A 428 35.71 -4.92 2.15
CA THR A 428 37.13 -5.26 2.02
C THR A 428 37.82 -4.38 0.97
N MET A 429 37.17 -4.20 -0.18
CA MET A 429 37.63 -3.36 -1.27
C MET A 429 37.67 -1.87 -0.86
N MET A 430 36.64 -1.38 -0.15
CA MET A 430 36.61 -0.03 0.42
C MET A 430 37.69 0.23 1.47
N LYS A 431 38.09 -0.79 2.27
CA LYS A 431 39.19 -0.66 3.24
C LYS A 431 40.52 -0.32 2.54
N ALA A 432 40.85 -1.06 1.49
CA ALA A 432 42.05 -0.82 0.71
C ALA A 432 41.98 0.51 -0.07
N ALA A 433 40.82 0.86 -0.66
CA ALA A 433 40.62 2.14 -1.32
C ALA A 433 40.81 3.33 -0.35
N ARG A 434 40.29 3.24 0.88
CA ARG A 434 40.51 4.23 1.95
C ARG A 434 42.00 4.45 2.22
N GLU A 435 42.76 3.37 2.42
CA GLU A 435 44.20 3.45 2.69
C GLU A 435 44.99 4.09 1.54
N ALA A 436 44.60 3.81 0.29
CA ALA A 436 45.19 4.44 -0.89
C ALA A 436 44.87 5.96 -0.96
N TRP A 437 43.63 6.37 -0.68
CA TRP A 437 43.24 7.79 -0.66
C TRP A 437 43.90 8.57 0.49
N GLU A 438 43.95 8.00 1.69
CA GLU A 438 44.62 8.62 2.85
C GLU A 438 46.14 8.75 2.60
N SER A 439 46.77 7.71 2.03
CA SER A 439 48.18 7.75 1.62
C SER A 439 48.48 8.77 0.51
N ALA A 440 47.45 9.17 -0.26
CA ALA A 440 47.52 10.26 -1.23
C ALA A 440 47.17 11.64 -0.64
N GLY A 441 46.82 11.72 0.65
CA GLY A 441 46.54 12.97 1.36
C GLY A 441 45.08 13.45 1.28
N TYR A 442 44.13 12.59 0.89
CA TYR A 442 42.70 12.91 0.90
C TYR A 442 42.04 12.56 2.24
N ARG A 443 41.05 13.36 2.64
CA ARG A 443 40.13 13.05 3.74
C ARG A 443 39.00 12.17 3.23
N VAL A 444 38.91 10.93 3.72
CA VAL A 444 37.81 10.02 3.36
C VAL A 444 36.69 10.12 4.39
N VAL A 445 35.44 10.26 3.94
CA VAL A 445 34.23 10.25 4.78
C VAL A 445 33.12 9.44 4.12
N GLY A 446 32.26 8.82 4.93
CA GLY A 446 31.23 7.90 4.45
C GLY A 446 29.79 8.35 4.70
N GLY A 447 28.89 7.93 3.83
CA GLY A 447 27.45 8.13 3.89
C GLY A 447 26.69 6.84 3.60
N ALA A 448 25.50 6.69 4.18
CA ALA A 448 24.51 5.71 3.76
C ALA A 448 23.08 6.20 4.07
N LEU A 449 22.05 5.55 3.52
CA LEU A 449 20.67 5.81 3.93
C LEU A 449 20.39 5.26 5.34
N ALA A 450 20.73 3.98 5.55
CA ALA A 450 20.48 3.26 6.81
C ALA A 450 21.66 3.40 7.79
N GLY A 451 21.36 3.59 9.08
CA GLY A 451 22.38 3.70 10.13
C GLY A 451 23.26 2.45 10.31
N LYS A 452 22.74 1.27 9.94
CA LYS A 452 23.46 -0.01 9.92
C LYS A 452 24.50 -0.08 8.79
N ALA A 453 24.16 0.41 7.59
CA ALA A 453 25.09 0.46 6.46
C ALA A 453 26.24 1.46 6.73
N ALA A 454 25.92 2.64 7.28
CA ALA A 454 26.95 3.58 7.74
C ALA A 454 27.87 2.96 8.80
N GLU A 455 27.34 2.16 9.73
CA GLU A 455 28.16 1.45 10.72
C GLU A 455 29.04 0.35 10.11
N GLY A 456 28.52 -0.43 9.15
CA GLY A 456 29.31 -1.43 8.43
C GLY A 456 30.50 -0.78 7.71
N LEU A 457 30.26 0.33 7.01
CA LEU A 457 31.30 1.11 6.33
C LEU A 457 32.35 1.69 7.33
N GLU A 458 31.92 2.08 8.53
CA GLU A 458 32.82 2.56 9.59
C GLU A 458 33.63 1.44 10.25
N LYS A 459 33.02 0.31 10.59
CA LYS A 459 33.66 -0.81 11.28
C LYS A 459 34.52 -1.69 10.36
N GLU A 460 34.02 -2.04 9.19
CA GLU A 460 34.69 -2.99 8.29
C GLU A 460 35.72 -2.31 7.38
N ALA A 461 35.41 -1.11 6.87
CA ALA A 461 36.33 -0.36 6.00
C ALA A 461 37.13 0.74 6.72
N GLY A 462 36.78 1.11 7.96
CA GLY A 462 37.46 2.16 8.72
C GLY A 462 37.12 3.59 8.27
N ILE A 463 36.03 3.78 7.50
CA ILE A 463 35.66 5.10 6.95
C ILE A 463 34.70 5.82 7.91
N PRO A 464 35.01 7.01 8.46
CA PRO A 464 34.12 7.74 9.36
C PRO A 464 32.79 8.08 8.69
N SER A 465 31.69 7.45 9.13
CA SER A 465 30.44 7.36 8.35
C SER A 465 29.20 7.82 9.12
N ARG A 466 28.21 8.38 8.41
CA ARG A 466 26.92 8.81 8.98
C ARG A 466 25.75 8.58 8.03
N THR A 467 24.52 8.70 8.53
CA THR A 467 23.34 8.73 7.65
C THR A 467 23.31 10.02 6.82
N LEU A 468 22.74 9.97 5.61
CA LEU A 468 22.60 11.13 4.74
C LEU A 468 21.91 12.31 5.43
N SER A 469 20.81 12.08 6.15
CA SER A 469 20.11 13.15 6.88
C SER A 469 20.95 13.79 8.00
N SER A 470 21.93 13.05 8.58
CA SER A 470 22.88 13.60 9.54
C SER A 470 23.92 14.51 8.85
N TRP A 471 24.32 14.17 7.63
CA TRP A 471 25.17 15.02 6.79
C TRP A 471 24.45 16.29 6.33
N GLU A 472 23.22 16.18 5.82
CA GLU A 472 22.39 17.31 5.38
C GLU A 472 22.21 18.35 6.50
N LEU A 473 21.89 17.90 7.73
CA LEU A 473 21.76 18.77 8.89
C LEU A 473 23.09 19.46 9.27
N ARG A 474 24.23 18.76 9.17
CA ARG A 474 25.55 19.35 9.43
C ARG A 474 25.92 20.39 8.38
N TRP A 475 25.71 20.11 7.10
CA TRP A 475 25.98 21.05 6.01
C TRP A 475 25.10 22.30 6.08
N GLY A 476 23.81 22.13 6.42
CA GLY A 476 22.90 23.25 6.70
C GLY A 476 23.36 24.12 7.87
N GLY A 477 23.90 23.50 8.93
CA GLY A 477 24.54 24.18 10.06
C GLY A 477 25.99 24.63 9.83
N GLY A 478 26.49 24.63 8.60
CA GLY A 478 27.86 25.06 8.25
C GLY A 478 29.00 24.12 8.66
N ARG A 479 28.70 22.98 9.30
CA ARG A 479 29.70 22.04 9.85
C ARG A 479 30.08 20.96 8.85
N ASN A 480 31.34 20.53 8.89
CA ASN A 480 31.89 19.45 8.06
C ASN A 480 31.58 19.61 6.55
N GLN A 481 31.79 20.82 6.02
CA GLN A 481 31.73 21.09 4.58
C GLN A 481 32.65 20.13 3.80
N LEU A 482 32.24 19.83 2.57
CA LEU A 482 33.06 19.07 1.62
C LEU A 482 33.99 20.03 0.87
N ASP A 483 35.23 19.61 0.65
CA ASP A 483 36.29 20.41 0.01
C ASP A 483 36.99 19.60 -1.11
N ALA A 484 37.87 20.25 -1.86
CA ALA A 484 38.64 19.62 -2.95
C ALA A 484 39.72 18.61 -2.48
N LYS A 485 39.84 18.33 -1.17
CA LYS A 485 40.67 17.25 -0.61
C LYS A 485 39.82 16.12 -0.01
N THR A 486 38.50 16.13 -0.22
CA THR A 486 37.58 15.16 0.38
C THR A 486 37.11 14.12 -0.63
N VAL A 487 37.18 12.85 -0.25
CA VAL A 487 36.49 11.74 -0.93
C VAL A 487 35.27 11.35 -0.09
N PHE A 488 34.07 11.48 -0.66
CA PHE A 488 32.82 11.05 -0.04
C PHE A 488 32.40 9.69 -0.62
N VAL A 489 32.35 8.66 0.22
CA VAL A 489 31.89 7.31 -0.15
C VAL A 489 30.44 7.14 0.26
N LEU A 490 29.55 6.77 -0.66
CA LEU A 490 28.16 6.43 -0.38
C LEU A 490 27.97 4.92 -0.56
N ASP A 491 27.72 4.19 0.53
CA ASP A 491 27.37 2.76 0.47
C ASP A 491 25.85 2.54 0.51
N GLU A 492 25.43 1.37 0.01
CA GLU A 492 24.04 1.00 -0.29
C GLU A 492 23.29 2.08 -1.10
N ALA A 493 24.01 2.71 -2.04
CA ALA A 493 23.51 3.80 -2.89
C ALA A 493 22.23 3.44 -3.67
N GLY A 494 21.98 2.15 -3.91
CA GLY A 494 20.77 1.63 -4.55
C GLY A 494 19.46 2.00 -3.83
N MET A 495 19.49 2.25 -2.51
CA MET A 495 18.30 2.65 -1.74
C MET A 495 18.02 4.17 -1.75
N VAL A 496 18.94 4.99 -2.29
CA VAL A 496 18.85 6.45 -2.17
C VAL A 496 17.94 7.04 -3.26
N SER A 497 17.01 7.90 -2.86
CA SER A 497 16.01 8.51 -3.75
C SER A 497 16.62 9.53 -4.70
N SER A 498 15.95 9.80 -5.84
CA SER A 498 16.40 10.82 -6.79
C SER A 498 16.59 12.19 -6.13
N ARG A 499 15.71 12.56 -5.19
CA ARG A 499 15.77 13.85 -4.47
C ARG A 499 17.01 13.96 -3.57
N GLN A 500 17.29 12.94 -2.75
CA GLN A 500 18.47 12.93 -1.88
C GLN A 500 19.77 12.83 -2.69
N MET A 501 19.81 11.97 -3.73
CA MET A 501 20.99 11.85 -4.59
C MET A 501 21.29 13.16 -5.33
N ALA A 502 20.27 13.84 -5.88
CA ALA A 502 20.45 15.14 -6.53
C ALA A 502 20.99 16.20 -5.55
N HIS A 503 20.56 16.18 -4.28
CA HIS A 503 21.12 17.05 -3.24
C HIS A 503 22.60 16.73 -2.96
N LEU A 504 22.93 15.45 -2.75
CA LEU A 504 24.31 15.00 -2.51
C LEU A 504 25.25 15.38 -3.66
N VAL A 505 24.88 15.03 -4.89
CA VAL A 505 25.66 15.34 -6.11
C VAL A 505 25.87 16.84 -6.26
N LYS A 506 24.84 17.66 -5.99
CA LYS A 506 24.94 19.14 -5.98
C LYS A 506 25.91 19.65 -4.91
N THR A 507 25.89 19.09 -3.71
CA THR A 507 26.78 19.49 -2.60
C THR A 507 28.23 19.08 -2.87
N VAL A 508 28.49 17.86 -3.36
CA VAL A 508 29.82 17.43 -3.82
C VAL A 508 30.33 18.32 -4.97
N THR A 509 29.47 18.63 -5.95
CA THR A 509 29.83 19.50 -7.08
C THR A 509 30.32 20.86 -6.58
N LYS A 510 29.59 21.49 -5.67
CA LYS A 510 29.94 22.77 -5.04
C LYS A 510 31.22 22.72 -4.21
N GLY A 511 31.40 21.68 -3.39
CA GLY A 511 32.53 21.56 -2.48
C GLY A 511 33.88 21.28 -3.17
N GLY A 512 33.87 20.80 -4.41
CA GLY A 512 35.09 20.39 -5.10
C GLY A 512 35.52 18.94 -4.83
N ALA A 513 34.83 18.23 -3.92
CA ALA A 513 35.10 16.85 -3.52
C ALA A 513 34.91 15.79 -4.64
N LYS A 514 35.40 14.57 -4.40
CA LYS A 514 35.07 13.35 -5.16
C LYS A 514 33.92 12.58 -4.50
N LEU A 515 33.08 11.94 -5.32
CA LEU A 515 31.99 11.05 -4.89
C LEU A 515 32.22 9.63 -5.39
N VAL A 516 32.20 8.64 -4.49
CA VAL A 516 32.27 7.22 -4.84
C VAL A 516 30.95 6.57 -4.45
N LEU A 517 30.22 6.04 -5.44
CA LEU A 517 28.93 5.40 -5.26
C LEU A 517 29.10 3.89 -5.22
N VAL A 518 28.74 3.25 -4.11
CA VAL A 518 28.86 1.80 -3.90
C VAL A 518 27.47 1.24 -3.60
N GLY A 519 27.10 0.14 -4.26
CA GLY A 519 25.78 -0.45 -4.07
C GLY A 519 25.49 -1.62 -5.00
N ASP A 520 24.22 -1.99 -5.05
CA ASP A 520 23.70 -3.02 -5.94
C ASP A 520 22.29 -2.59 -6.39
N PRO A 521 22.08 -2.25 -7.67
CA PRO A 521 20.79 -1.72 -8.14
C PRO A 521 19.69 -2.78 -8.19
N GLU A 522 20.05 -4.07 -8.05
CA GLU A 522 19.11 -5.19 -8.06
C GLU A 522 18.62 -5.59 -6.66
N GLN A 523 19.21 -5.04 -5.59
CA GLN A 523 18.67 -5.15 -4.23
C GLN A 523 17.45 -4.21 -4.02
N LEU A 524 17.07 -3.95 -2.77
CA LEU A 524 15.84 -3.21 -2.46
C LEU A 524 15.89 -1.79 -3.02
N GLN A 525 14.77 -1.41 -3.63
CA GLN A 525 14.61 -0.13 -4.30
C GLN A 525 14.37 1.00 -3.29
N PRO A 526 14.58 2.28 -3.66
CA PRO A 526 14.23 3.41 -2.81
C PRO A 526 12.74 3.43 -2.45
N ILE A 527 12.42 3.79 -1.21
CA ILE A 527 11.03 3.94 -0.74
C ILE A 527 10.36 5.12 -1.47
N GLU A 528 11.07 6.25 -1.53
CA GLU A 528 10.68 7.45 -2.27
C GLU A 528 10.87 7.27 -3.80
N ALA A 529 10.58 8.33 -4.56
CA ALA A 529 10.69 8.37 -6.01
C ALA A 529 12.11 8.16 -6.57
N GLY A 530 12.18 7.30 -7.60
CA GLY A 530 13.33 7.13 -8.49
C GLY A 530 14.28 5.98 -8.13
N ALA A 531 15.30 5.78 -8.98
CA ALA A 531 16.36 4.78 -8.84
C ALA A 531 17.71 5.42 -9.22
N ALA A 532 18.13 6.39 -8.41
CA ALA A 532 19.17 7.36 -8.78
C ALA A 532 20.55 6.74 -9.07
N PHE A 533 20.96 5.77 -8.25
CA PHE A 533 22.25 5.08 -8.39
C PHE A 533 22.38 4.36 -9.73
N ARG A 534 21.36 3.58 -10.12
CA ARG A 534 21.28 2.92 -11.44
C ARG A 534 21.43 3.94 -12.58
N ALA A 535 20.61 4.99 -12.54
CA ALA A 535 20.58 6.01 -13.59
C ALA A 535 21.89 6.82 -13.74
N ILE A 536 22.68 6.93 -12.66
CA ILE A 536 24.04 7.50 -12.68
C ILE A 536 25.06 6.48 -13.21
N ALA A 537 25.11 5.27 -12.65
CA ALA A 537 26.07 4.23 -13.01
C ALA A 537 25.99 3.86 -14.50
N ASP A 538 24.77 3.75 -15.05
CA ASP A 538 24.52 3.50 -16.48
C ASP A 538 25.08 4.60 -17.41
N ARG A 539 25.43 5.78 -16.88
CA ARG A 539 25.89 6.95 -17.65
C ARG A 539 27.36 7.31 -17.44
N ILE A 540 27.91 7.10 -16.24
CA ILE A 540 29.33 7.36 -15.94
C ILE A 540 30.20 6.11 -16.10
N GLY A 541 29.60 4.94 -16.27
CA GLY A 541 30.28 3.64 -16.17
C GLY A 541 30.39 3.18 -14.71
N TYR A 542 30.82 1.93 -14.51
CA TYR A 542 31.05 1.37 -13.18
C TYR A 542 32.07 0.23 -13.26
N ALA A 543 32.77 -0.02 -12.14
CA ALA A 543 33.42 -1.31 -11.92
C ALA A 543 32.39 -2.31 -11.35
N GLU A 544 32.44 -3.56 -11.78
CA GLU A 544 31.55 -4.63 -11.29
C GLU A 544 32.33 -5.65 -10.46
N LEU A 545 31.76 -6.05 -9.31
CA LEU A 545 32.23 -7.19 -8.52
C LEU A 545 31.17 -8.30 -8.62
N GLU A 546 31.38 -9.24 -9.54
CA GLU A 546 30.46 -10.37 -9.77
C GLU A 546 30.75 -11.55 -8.85
N THR A 547 32.01 -11.79 -8.48
CA THR A 547 32.39 -12.97 -7.70
C THR A 547 31.82 -12.92 -6.28
N ILE A 548 30.94 -13.88 -5.94
CA ILE A 548 30.27 -13.97 -4.64
C ILE A 548 31.06 -14.89 -3.70
N TYR A 549 31.58 -14.34 -2.60
CA TYR A 549 32.35 -15.09 -1.60
C TYR A 549 31.52 -15.57 -0.39
N ARG A 550 30.26 -15.13 -0.27
CA ARG A 550 29.40 -15.37 0.91
C ARG A 550 29.01 -16.84 1.08
N GLN A 551 28.50 -17.48 0.02
CA GLN A 551 28.05 -18.87 0.08
C GLN A 551 29.25 -19.83 0.00
N ARG A 552 29.20 -20.92 0.78
CA ARG A 552 30.25 -21.94 0.78
C ARG A 552 30.21 -22.82 -0.48
N GLU A 553 29.03 -23.31 -0.84
CA GLU A 553 28.83 -24.18 -1.99
C GLU A 553 28.80 -23.43 -3.32
N GLN A 554 29.42 -23.98 -4.37
CA GLN A 554 29.48 -23.33 -5.68
C GLN A 554 28.08 -23.15 -6.30
N TRP A 555 27.22 -24.17 -6.23
CA TRP A 555 25.87 -24.09 -6.80
C TRP A 555 25.00 -23.00 -6.15
N MET A 556 25.25 -22.67 -4.87
CA MET A 556 24.56 -21.58 -4.18
C MET A 556 25.06 -20.20 -4.63
N ARG A 557 26.34 -20.08 -5.00
CA ARG A 557 26.90 -18.87 -5.63
C ARG A 557 26.29 -18.67 -7.01
N ASP A 558 26.23 -19.74 -7.80
CA ASP A 558 25.66 -19.73 -9.15
C ASP A 558 24.16 -19.34 -9.10
N ALA A 559 23.39 -19.93 -8.18
CA ALA A 559 21.99 -19.57 -7.95
C ALA A 559 21.84 -18.12 -7.45
N SER A 560 22.73 -17.64 -6.59
CA SER A 560 22.73 -16.24 -6.11
C SER A 560 23.06 -15.24 -7.24
N LEU A 561 23.94 -15.60 -8.17
CA LEU A 561 24.25 -14.83 -9.36
C LEU A 561 23.09 -14.84 -10.37
N ASP A 562 22.41 -15.97 -10.53
CA ASP A 562 21.19 -16.07 -11.34
C ASP A 562 20.05 -15.22 -10.77
N LEU A 563 19.86 -15.16 -9.44
CA LEU A 563 18.91 -14.23 -8.81
C LEU A 563 19.25 -12.78 -9.13
N ALA A 564 20.53 -12.39 -9.00
CA ALA A 564 21.01 -11.04 -9.29
C ALA A 564 20.73 -10.65 -10.76
N ARG A 565 21.11 -11.53 -11.70
CA ARG A 565 20.85 -11.39 -13.14
C ARG A 565 19.37 -11.50 -13.52
N GLY A 566 18.48 -11.86 -12.58
CA GLY A 566 17.03 -11.93 -12.78
C GLY A 566 16.54 -13.23 -13.40
N ASN A 567 17.39 -14.25 -13.47
CA ASN A 567 17.08 -15.61 -13.90
C ASN A 567 16.36 -16.39 -12.76
N ILE A 568 15.32 -15.79 -12.17
CA ILE A 568 14.61 -16.31 -10.98
C ILE A 568 14.16 -17.77 -11.16
N ARG A 569 13.77 -18.16 -12.38
CA ARG A 569 13.45 -19.55 -12.71
C ARG A 569 14.63 -20.48 -12.42
N LYS A 570 15.81 -20.24 -13.01
CA LYS A 570 17.00 -21.09 -12.83
C LYS A 570 17.40 -21.20 -11.36
N ALA A 571 17.40 -20.08 -10.63
CA ALA A 571 17.72 -20.08 -9.21
C ALA A 571 16.73 -20.90 -8.38
N VAL A 572 15.42 -20.73 -8.61
CA VAL A 572 14.39 -21.53 -7.92
C VAL A 572 14.47 -23.00 -8.31
N ASP A 573 14.73 -23.32 -9.58
CA ASP A 573 14.92 -24.69 -10.04
C ASP A 573 16.15 -25.35 -9.36
N ALA A 574 17.26 -24.62 -9.20
CA ALA A 574 18.45 -25.08 -8.48
C ALA A 574 18.17 -25.36 -6.99
N TYR A 575 17.47 -24.45 -6.29
CA TYR A 575 17.04 -24.71 -4.91
C TYR A 575 16.00 -25.84 -4.81
N THR A 576 15.14 -26.01 -5.83
CA THR A 576 14.14 -27.11 -5.88
C THR A 576 14.84 -28.46 -6.04
N ALA A 577 15.84 -28.57 -6.92
CA ALA A 577 16.64 -29.78 -7.11
C ALA A 577 17.38 -30.22 -5.83
N GLN A 578 17.68 -29.27 -4.93
CA GLN A 578 18.32 -29.51 -3.62
C GLN A 578 17.32 -29.64 -2.46
N GLY A 579 16.02 -29.78 -2.74
CA GLY A 579 14.96 -29.95 -1.75
C GLY A 579 14.68 -28.73 -0.87
N ARG A 580 15.12 -27.53 -1.29
CA ARG A 580 15.07 -26.29 -0.47
C ARG A 580 13.84 -25.42 -0.71
N MET A 581 13.00 -25.78 -1.68
CA MET A 581 11.73 -25.10 -1.97
C MET A 581 10.56 -25.94 -1.44
N ILE A 582 9.96 -25.52 -0.32
CA ILE A 582 8.93 -26.27 0.42
C ILE A 582 7.56 -25.63 0.15
N GLY A 583 6.81 -26.26 -0.75
CA GLY A 583 5.46 -25.85 -1.12
C GLY A 583 4.40 -26.70 -0.42
N LEU A 584 3.71 -26.14 0.59
CA LEU A 584 2.57 -26.79 1.27
C LEU A 584 1.23 -26.26 0.73
N ARG A 585 0.10 -26.86 1.11
CA ARG A 585 -1.20 -26.51 0.53
C ARG A 585 -1.64 -25.09 0.92
N LEU A 586 -1.73 -24.81 2.22
CA LEU A 586 -2.05 -23.50 2.77
C LEU A 586 -0.77 -22.74 3.18
N LYS A 587 -0.95 -21.46 3.52
CA LYS A 587 0.14 -20.66 4.10
C LYS A 587 0.46 -21.15 5.51
N ASP A 588 -0.57 -21.48 6.28
CA ASP A 588 -0.44 -21.79 7.70
C ASP A 588 0.32 -23.12 7.89
N ASP A 589 -0.03 -24.17 7.12
CA ASP A 589 0.75 -25.41 6.99
C ASP A 589 2.27 -25.13 6.74
N ALA A 590 2.58 -24.13 5.90
CA ALA A 590 3.95 -23.76 5.55
C ALA A 590 4.67 -22.96 6.64
N VAL A 591 3.93 -22.29 7.54
CA VAL A 591 4.45 -21.62 8.74
C VAL A 591 4.82 -22.66 9.78
N ASP A 592 3.90 -23.60 10.07
CA ASP A 592 4.13 -24.67 11.05
C ASP A 592 5.36 -25.51 10.66
N THR A 593 5.44 -25.88 9.38
CA THR A 593 6.59 -26.63 8.84
C THR A 593 7.90 -25.83 8.90
N LEU A 594 7.85 -24.51 8.67
CA LEU A 594 9.04 -23.65 8.79
C LEU A 594 9.57 -23.64 10.22
N ILE A 595 8.67 -23.50 11.20
CA ILE A 595 9.01 -23.45 12.62
C ILE A 595 9.53 -24.82 13.10
N ALA A 596 8.89 -25.92 12.71
CA ALA A 596 9.35 -27.27 13.02
C ALA A 596 10.76 -27.57 12.44
N ASP A 597 10.99 -27.23 11.16
CA ASP A 597 12.32 -27.35 10.52
C ASP A 597 13.38 -26.49 11.22
N TRP A 598 13.03 -25.26 11.57
CA TRP A 598 13.92 -24.33 12.26
C TRP A 598 14.26 -24.80 13.68
N SER A 599 13.26 -25.34 14.40
CA SER A 599 13.43 -25.92 15.74
C SER A 599 14.35 -27.13 15.67
N CYS A 600 14.05 -28.10 14.80
CA CYS A 600 14.87 -29.32 14.60
C CYS A 600 16.34 -28.99 14.30
N GLU A 601 16.60 -27.94 13.52
CA GLU A 601 17.94 -27.51 13.13
C GLU A 601 18.56 -26.41 14.00
N TYR A 602 17.91 -26.05 15.12
CA TYR A 602 18.37 -25.00 16.01
C TYR A 602 19.72 -25.36 16.65
N ASP A 603 20.73 -24.55 16.33
CA ASP A 603 22.10 -24.69 16.81
C ASP A 603 22.54 -23.33 17.35
N SER A 604 22.72 -23.23 18.67
CA SER A 604 23.05 -21.97 19.34
C SER A 604 24.45 -21.42 19.03
N SER A 605 25.29 -22.20 18.34
CA SER A 605 26.60 -21.81 17.82
C SER A 605 26.56 -21.16 16.42
N LYS A 606 25.45 -21.33 15.69
CA LYS A 606 25.28 -20.85 14.30
C LYS A 606 24.27 -19.71 14.22
N THR A 607 24.56 -18.74 13.35
CA THR A 607 23.63 -17.64 13.10
C THR A 607 22.50 -18.11 12.19
N THR A 608 21.28 -18.15 12.71
CA THR A 608 20.08 -18.54 11.96
C THR A 608 19.06 -17.40 11.98
N LEU A 609 18.44 -17.11 10.83
CA LEU A 609 17.47 -16.03 10.69
C LEU A 609 16.26 -16.45 9.85
N ILE A 610 15.07 -16.19 10.38
CA ILE A 610 13.81 -16.33 9.66
C ILE A 610 13.48 -15.00 8.96
N LEU A 611 13.09 -15.03 7.69
CA LEU A 611 12.75 -13.86 6.90
C LEU A 611 11.32 -13.92 6.36
N ALA A 612 10.56 -12.85 6.57
CA ALA A 612 9.25 -12.66 5.95
C ALA A 612 9.10 -11.21 5.44
N HIS A 613 8.09 -10.94 4.62
CA HIS A 613 7.86 -9.58 4.12
C HIS A 613 7.00 -8.71 5.06
N LEU A 614 6.03 -9.29 5.79
CA LEU A 614 4.93 -8.54 6.45
C LEU A 614 5.04 -8.50 7.98
N ARG A 615 4.58 -7.39 8.64
CA ARG A 615 4.58 -7.17 10.13
C ARG A 615 4.19 -8.45 10.87
N ARG A 616 2.94 -8.82 10.64
CA ARG A 616 2.21 -9.88 11.32
C ARG A 616 2.86 -11.24 11.12
N ASP A 617 3.48 -11.46 9.97
CA ASP A 617 4.12 -12.73 9.65
C ASP A 617 5.42 -12.86 10.46
N VAL A 618 6.23 -11.79 10.57
CA VAL A 618 7.43 -11.75 11.41
C VAL A 618 7.10 -11.91 12.90
N ARG A 619 6.10 -11.20 13.42
CA ARG A 619 5.69 -11.31 14.83
C ARG A 619 5.26 -12.75 15.17
N MET A 620 4.35 -13.30 14.40
CA MET A 620 3.87 -14.69 14.54
C MET A 620 5.04 -15.70 14.51
N LEU A 621 5.98 -15.54 13.56
CA LEU A 621 7.15 -16.42 13.47
C LEU A 621 8.10 -16.28 14.68
N ASN A 622 8.26 -15.09 15.24
CA ASN A 622 9.03 -14.87 16.48
C ASN A 622 8.38 -15.57 17.69
N GLU A 623 7.06 -15.40 17.86
CA GLU A 623 6.30 -15.98 18.97
C GLU A 623 6.33 -17.51 18.92
N MET A 624 6.10 -18.10 17.75
CA MET A 624 6.17 -19.55 17.54
C MET A 624 7.60 -20.10 17.72
N ALA A 625 8.62 -19.43 17.15
CA ALA A 625 10.01 -19.82 17.30
C ALA A 625 10.46 -19.82 18.77
N ARG A 626 10.02 -18.84 19.57
CA ARG A 626 10.34 -18.81 21.00
C ARG A 626 9.58 -19.88 21.78
N ALA A 627 8.31 -20.11 21.47
CA ALA A 627 7.49 -21.12 22.14
C ALA A 627 8.13 -22.53 22.04
N GLU A 628 8.60 -22.89 20.85
CA GLU A 628 9.36 -24.13 20.59
C GLU A 628 10.61 -24.29 21.47
N LEU A 629 11.42 -23.23 21.61
CA LEU A 629 12.63 -23.29 22.44
C LEU A 629 12.31 -23.43 23.94
N VAL A 630 11.19 -22.85 24.40
CA VAL A 630 10.70 -23.00 25.78
C VAL A 630 10.13 -24.40 26.01
N GLU A 631 9.34 -24.94 25.09
CA GLU A 631 8.76 -26.28 25.17
C GLU A 631 9.85 -27.36 25.20
N ARG A 632 10.93 -27.17 24.42
CA ARG A 632 12.10 -28.07 24.39
C ARG A 632 13.08 -27.84 25.56
N GLY A 633 12.82 -26.88 26.44
CA GLY A 633 13.70 -26.57 27.58
C GLY A 633 15.09 -26.04 27.19
N ILE A 634 15.24 -25.46 25.99
CA ILE A 634 16.50 -24.85 25.52
C ILE A 634 16.69 -23.46 26.15
N ILE A 635 15.59 -22.75 26.37
CA ILE A 635 15.54 -21.49 27.12
C ILE A 635 14.41 -21.56 28.16
N ASP A 636 14.59 -20.86 29.28
CA ASP A 636 13.53 -20.72 30.27
C ASP A 636 12.35 -19.88 29.74
N LYS A 637 11.22 -19.95 30.45
CA LYS A 637 10.08 -19.03 30.21
C LYS A 637 10.52 -17.56 30.19
N GLY A 638 11.54 -17.22 30.99
CA GLY A 638 12.17 -15.90 31.05
C GLY A 638 11.47 -14.94 32.01
N PHE A 639 12.07 -13.76 32.18
CA PHE A 639 11.51 -12.68 32.97
C PHE A 639 10.67 -11.76 32.09
N ALA A 640 9.55 -11.29 32.63
CA ALA A 640 8.72 -10.31 31.97
C ALA A 640 9.46 -8.97 31.82
N PHE A 641 9.39 -8.41 30.62
CA PHE A 641 9.96 -7.13 30.24
C PHE A 641 8.90 -6.40 29.40
N ARG A 642 8.53 -5.18 29.81
CA ARG A 642 7.63 -4.32 29.05
C ARG A 642 8.45 -3.67 27.92
N THR A 643 8.34 -4.22 26.72
CA THR A 643 8.87 -3.54 25.53
C THR A 643 7.85 -2.52 25.04
N GLU A 644 8.24 -1.65 24.11
CA GLU A 644 7.32 -0.70 23.51
C GLU A 644 6.12 -1.45 22.87
N ASP A 645 6.35 -2.54 22.11
CA ASP A 645 5.28 -3.40 21.54
C ASP A 645 4.60 -4.35 22.55
N GLY A 646 4.63 -4.01 23.84
CA GLY A 646 3.93 -4.72 24.92
C GLY A 646 4.84 -5.65 25.71
N HIS A 647 4.24 -6.52 26.53
CA HIS A 647 5.04 -7.48 27.29
C HIS A 647 5.69 -8.52 26.37
N ARG A 648 6.97 -8.78 26.63
CA ARG A 648 7.73 -9.92 26.14
C ARG A 648 8.42 -10.56 27.33
N ASN A 649 8.66 -11.86 27.25
CA ASN A 649 9.58 -12.51 28.19
C ASN A 649 10.94 -12.66 27.52
N PHE A 650 12.00 -12.38 28.28
CA PHE A 650 13.38 -12.65 27.87
C PHE A 650 14.05 -13.58 28.87
N ALA A 651 14.74 -14.58 28.34
CA ALA A 651 15.53 -15.58 29.05
C ALA A 651 16.98 -15.53 28.55
N VAL A 652 17.89 -16.14 29.30
CA VAL A 652 19.25 -16.36 28.80
C VAL A 652 19.19 -17.24 27.55
N GLY A 653 19.89 -16.84 26.49
CA GLY A 653 19.86 -17.48 25.18
C GLY A 653 18.85 -16.88 24.17
N ASP A 654 17.92 -16.02 24.59
CA ASP A 654 16.99 -15.35 23.66
C ASP A 654 17.75 -14.53 22.60
N GLN A 655 17.33 -14.64 21.33
CA GLN A 655 17.78 -13.74 20.27
C GLN A 655 16.85 -12.54 20.22
N ILE A 656 17.39 -11.31 20.23
CA ILE A 656 16.63 -10.06 20.27
C ILE A 656 17.02 -9.12 19.12
N VAL A 657 16.14 -8.18 18.81
CA VAL A 657 16.37 -7.10 17.84
C VAL A 657 16.10 -5.74 18.48
N PHE A 658 17.03 -4.79 18.28
CA PHE A 658 16.87 -3.40 18.67
C PHE A 658 16.08 -2.63 17.61
N LEU A 659 15.09 -1.84 18.02
CA LEU A 659 14.10 -1.22 17.12
C LEU A 659 14.23 0.31 17.02
N LYS A 660 15.13 0.91 17.80
CA LYS A 660 15.45 2.35 17.79
C LYS A 660 16.95 2.57 17.94
N ASN A 661 17.40 3.76 17.57
CA ASN A 661 18.78 4.18 17.80
C ASN A 661 18.88 4.78 19.20
N GLU A 662 19.83 4.31 20.00
CA GLU A 662 20.16 4.91 21.29
C GLU A 662 21.69 5.02 21.42
N GLY A 663 22.18 6.26 21.48
CA GLY A 663 23.61 6.57 21.38
C GLY A 663 24.41 6.20 22.63
N SER A 664 23.78 6.27 23.81
CA SER A 664 24.41 5.95 25.10
C SER A 664 24.75 4.47 25.24
N LEU A 665 23.84 3.57 24.84
CA LEU A 665 24.08 2.13 24.72
C LEU A 665 24.86 1.78 23.43
N GLY A 666 24.88 2.70 22.46
CA GLY A 666 25.43 2.49 21.12
C GLY A 666 24.65 1.44 20.31
N VAL A 667 23.34 1.30 20.55
CA VAL A 667 22.45 0.39 19.79
C VAL A 667 21.75 1.11 18.66
N LYS A 668 21.38 0.37 17.61
CA LYS A 668 20.71 0.92 16.42
C LYS A 668 19.55 0.03 15.97
N ASN A 669 18.57 0.65 15.32
CA ASN A 669 17.43 -0.04 14.73
C ASN A 669 17.90 -1.10 13.71
N GLY A 670 17.48 -2.35 13.89
CA GLY A 670 17.88 -3.50 13.07
C GLY A 670 19.19 -4.18 13.50
N MET A 671 19.75 -3.83 14.65
CA MET A 671 20.85 -4.55 15.30
C MET A 671 20.29 -5.80 16.02
N LEU A 672 20.94 -6.94 15.86
CA LEU A 672 20.62 -8.18 16.58
C LEU A 672 21.52 -8.32 17.82
N GLY A 673 21.04 -9.00 18.85
CA GLY A 673 21.80 -9.39 20.03
C GLY A 673 21.33 -10.72 20.61
N LYS A 674 22.14 -11.30 21.50
CA LYS A 674 21.83 -12.52 22.25
C LYS A 674 21.81 -12.21 23.75
N VAL A 675 20.76 -12.57 24.45
CA VAL A 675 20.63 -12.34 25.90
C VAL A 675 21.57 -13.29 26.64
N VAL A 676 22.44 -12.73 27.49
CA VAL A 676 23.41 -13.48 28.33
C VAL A 676 23.05 -13.45 29.81
N GLU A 677 22.33 -12.40 30.25
CA GLU A 677 21.74 -12.30 31.58
C GLU A 677 20.30 -11.80 31.41
N ALA A 678 19.34 -12.41 32.08
CA ALA A 678 17.96 -11.95 32.12
C ALA A 678 17.51 -11.83 33.58
N ALA A 679 16.89 -10.71 33.92
CA ALA A 679 16.31 -10.42 35.22
C ALA A 679 15.04 -9.57 35.02
N GLN A 680 14.26 -9.38 36.09
CA GLN A 680 13.07 -8.54 36.02
C GLN A 680 13.45 -7.09 35.67
N ASN A 681 12.84 -6.53 34.62
CA ASN A 681 13.10 -5.19 34.08
C ASN A 681 14.56 -4.91 33.61
N ARG A 682 15.45 -5.92 33.53
CA ARG A 682 16.85 -5.76 33.12
C ARG A 682 17.33 -6.98 32.33
N ILE A 683 17.93 -6.74 31.18
CA ILE A 683 18.66 -7.78 30.43
C ILE A 683 20.09 -7.31 30.16
N VAL A 684 21.02 -8.24 30.07
CA VAL A 684 22.34 -8.01 29.46
C VAL A 684 22.36 -8.76 28.14
N ALA A 685 22.62 -8.03 27.07
CA ALA A 685 22.70 -8.57 25.72
C ALA A 685 24.11 -8.46 25.16
N GLU A 686 24.62 -9.52 24.57
CA GLU A 686 25.80 -9.49 23.72
C GLU A 686 25.41 -9.02 22.31
N ILE A 687 26.15 -8.02 21.80
CA ILE A 687 25.97 -7.47 20.45
C ILE A 687 27.31 -7.44 19.71
N GLY A 688 27.27 -7.66 18.39
CA GLY A 688 28.45 -7.70 17.52
C GLY A 688 28.90 -9.12 17.14
N GLU A 689 29.85 -9.20 16.20
CA GLU A 689 30.46 -10.46 15.73
C GLU A 689 31.98 -10.42 15.94
N GLY A 690 32.58 -11.60 16.16
CA GLY A 690 34.03 -11.76 16.33
C GLY A 690 34.62 -10.92 17.47
N GLU A 691 35.72 -10.23 17.18
CA GLU A 691 36.46 -9.36 18.10
C GLU A 691 35.66 -8.13 18.57
N TYR A 692 34.53 -7.82 17.93
CA TYR A 692 33.69 -6.66 18.26
C TYR A 692 32.48 -7.02 19.15
N ARG A 693 32.45 -8.24 19.70
CA ARG A 693 31.45 -8.63 20.71
C ARG A 693 31.60 -7.76 21.96
N ARG A 694 30.50 -7.14 22.38
CA ARG A 694 30.41 -6.41 23.65
C ARG A 694 29.08 -6.69 24.31
N GLN A 695 29.09 -6.71 25.64
CA GLN A 695 27.88 -6.79 26.43
C GLN A 695 27.35 -5.38 26.71
N ILE A 696 26.04 -5.23 26.64
CA ILE A 696 25.31 -4.02 27.00
C ILE A 696 24.23 -4.36 28.02
N THR A 697 24.14 -3.56 29.09
CA THR A 697 23.02 -3.65 30.03
C THR A 697 21.87 -2.80 29.49
N VAL A 698 20.71 -3.41 29.35
CA VAL A 698 19.47 -2.78 28.89
C VAL A 698 18.48 -2.83 30.05
N GLU A 699 18.27 -1.68 30.68
CA GLU A 699 17.25 -1.51 31.71
C GLU A 699 15.96 -1.01 31.08
N GLN A 700 14.83 -1.64 31.40
CA GLN A 700 13.51 -1.33 30.83
C GLN A 700 13.13 0.15 30.97
N ARG A 701 13.44 0.76 32.12
CA ARG A 701 13.22 2.20 32.39
C ARG A 701 13.99 3.15 31.47
N PHE A 702 15.05 2.66 30.83
CA PHE A 702 15.95 3.45 30.00
C PHE A 702 15.78 3.14 28.51
N TYR A 703 15.58 1.86 28.17
CA TYR A 703 15.41 1.41 26.81
C TYR A 703 14.47 0.19 26.74
N ASP A 704 13.31 0.41 26.14
CA ASP A 704 12.19 -0.53 25.93
C ASP A 704 12.01 -0.94 24.45
N ASN A 705 12.84 -0.39 23.56
CA ASN A 705 12.72 -0.51 22.11
C ASN A 705 13.35 -1.81 21.57
N LEU A 706 12.89 -2.97 22.04
CA LEU A 706 13.34 -4.28 21.58
C LEU A 706 12.20 -5.29 21.42
N ASP A 707 12.42 -6.32 20.62
CA ASP A 707 11.53 -7.49 20.48
C ASP A 707 12.39 -8.73 20.18
N HIS A 708 11.78 -9.92 20.06
CA HIS A 708 12.49 -11.14 19.65
C HIS A 708 13.06 -10.99 18.23
N GLY A 709 14.24 -11.58 18.01
CA GLY A 709 15.05 -11.41 16.81
C GLY A 709 15.24 -12.68 15.98
N TYR A 710 14.49 -13.74 16.24
CA TYR A 710 14.53 -15.00 15.48
C TYR A 710 14.05 -14.81 14.04
N ALA A 711 12.99 -14.01 13.89
CA ALA A 711 12.45 -13.56 12.62
C ALA A 711 12.66 -12.06 12.42
N THR A 712 12.88 -11.64 11.18
CA THR A 712 12.93 -10.23 10.81
C THR A 712 12.37 -9.98 9.42
N THR A 713 12.11 -8.71 9.09
CA THR A 713 11.65 -8.35 7.74
C THR A 713 12.79 -8.35 6.74
N ILE A 714 12.49 -8.71 5.50
CA ILE A 714 13.47 -8.70 4.39
C ILE A 714 14.19 -7.34 4.30
N HIS A 715 13.47 -6.23 4.50
CA HIS A 715 14.03 -4.87 4.57
C HIS A 715 15.07 -4.71 5.69
N LYS A 716 14.77 -5.12 6.94
CA LYS A 716 15.71 -5.05 8.08
C LYS A 716 16.91 -6.00 7.92
N SER A 717 16.79 -7.03 7.09
CA SER A 717 17.87 -7.98 6.78
C SER A 717 18.87 -7.50 5.72
N GLN A 718 18.65 -6.36 5.05
CA GLN A 718 19.63 -5.83 4.10
C GLN A 718 20.98 -5.55 4.81
N GLY A 719 22.07 -5.81 4.09
CA GLY A 719 23.43 -5.84 4.64
C GLY A 719 23.77 -7.04 5.55
N ALA A 720 22.78 -7.71 6.16
CA ALA A 720 23.06 -8.87 7.01
C ALA A 720 23.65 -10.05 6.24
N THR A 721 24.44 -10.86 6.94
CA THR A 721 24.95 -12.16 6.48
C THR A 721 24.84 -13.13 7.66
N VAL A 722 24.19 -14.27 7.47
CA VAL A 722 24.01 -15.30 8.51
C VAL A 722 24.31 -16.68 7.94
N ASP A 723 24.52 -17.67 8.79
CA ASP A 723 24.88 -19.02 8.34
C ASP A 723 23.68 -19.71 7.69
N ARG A 724 22.50 -19.67 8.33
CA ARG A 724 21.27 -20.33 7.86
C ARG A 724 20.10 -19.36 7.73
N VAL A 725 19.30 -19.51 6.66
CA VAL A 725 18.11 -18.67 6.41
C VAL A 725 16.88 -19.53 6.13
N LYS A 726 15.76 -19.19 6.76
CA LYS A 726 14.43 -19.73 6.43
C LYS A 726 13.54 -18.59 5.93
N VAL A 727 12.94 -18.70 4.74
CA VAL A 727 12.14 -17.62 4.14
C VAL A 727 10.68 -18.02 4.04
N LEU A 728 9.76 -17.25 4.63
CA LEU A 728 8.33 -17.37 4.37
C LEU A 728 7.94 -16.51 3.16
N ALA A 729 7.69 -17.15 2.03
CA ALA A 729 7.30 -16.46 0.80
C ALA A 729 5.79 -16.17 0.75
N SER A 730 5.45 -14.95 0.31
CA SER A 730 4.07 -14.49 0.17
C SER A 730 3.81 -13.82 -1.18
N LEU A 731 2.54 -13.61 -1.53
CA LEU A 731 2.11 -12.99 -2.80
C LEU A 731 2.57 -11.53 -2.99
N SER A 732 3.15 -10.94 -1.94
CA SER A 732 3.71 -9.59 -1.91
C SER A 732 5.21 -9.52 -2.22
N LEU A 733 5.88 -10.66 -2.41
CA LEU A 733 7.25 -10.69 -2.91
C LEU A 733 7.30 -10.28 -4.40
N ASP A 734 8.48 -9.80 -4.78
CA ASP A 734 8.89 -9.50 -6.15
C ASP A 734 10.37 -9.85 -6.35
N ARG A 735 10.96 -9.51 -7.51
CA ARG A 735 12.35 -9.82 -7.83
C ARG A 735 13.34 -9.32 -6.79
N HIS A 736 13.19 -8.08 -6.32
CA HIS A 736 14.15 -7.43 -5.43
C HIS A 736 14.06 -7.99 -4.01
N LEU A 737 12.83 -8.17 -3.51
CA LEU A 737 12.59 -8.82 -2.22
C LEU A 737 13.09 -10.28 -2.22
N THR A 738 12.86 -11.01 -3.31
CA THR A 738 13.33 -12.40 -3.48
C THR A 738 14.86 -12.45 -3.48
N TYR A 739 15.52 -11.61 -4.27
CA TYR A 739 16.98 -11.56 -4.33
C TYR A 739 17.59 -11.26 -2.95
N VAL A 740 17.09 -10.26 -2.23
CA VAL A 740 17.60 -9.96 -0.89
C VAL A 740 17.34 -11.11 0.08
N ALA A 741 16.12 -11.64 0.17
CA ALA A 741 15.77 -12.71 1.09
C ALA A 741 16.63 -13.98 0.87
N MET A 742 16.79 -14.40 -0.38
CA MET A 742 17.49 -15.64 -0.71
C MET A 742 19.02 -15.51 -0.64
N THR A 743 19.61 -14.30 -0.63
CA THR A 743 21.09 -14.13 -0.62
C THR A 743 21.73 -13.88 0.75
N ARG A 744 20.98 -13.92 1.86
CA ARG A 744 21.55 -13.63 3.19
C ARG A 744 22.35 -14.79 3.82
N HIS A 745 22.21 -16.02 3.32
CA HIS A 745 22.82 -17.24 3.88
C HIS A 745 24.29 -17.44 3.48
N ARG A 746 25.07 -18.14 4.33
CA ARG A 746 26.42 -18.69 4.02
C ARG A 746 26.40 -20.22 3.80
N GLU A 747 25.63 -20.95 4.60
CA GLU A 747 25.59 -22.42 4.65
C GLU A 747 24.29 -23.01 4.06
N ASP A 748 23.11 -22.47 4.38
CA ASP A 748 21.83 -23.06 3.94
C ASP A 748 20.69 -22.03 3.80
N LEU A 749 19.79 -22.31 2.87
CA LEU A 749 18.55 -21.57 2.63
C LEU A 749 17.40 -22.57 2.46
N ARG A 750 16.24 -22.30 3.08
CA ARG A 750 14.95 -22.90 2.69
C ARG A 750 13.87 -21.85 2.50
N VAL A 751 12.96 -22.09 1.57
CA VAL A 751 11.84 -21.18 1.23
C VAL A 751 10.51 -21.93 1.33
N TYR A 752 9.61 -21.43 2.17
CA TYR A 752 8.32 -22.04 2.50
C TYR A 752 7.18 -21.21 1.90
N TYR A 753 6.20 -21.86 1.27
CA TYR A 753 5.08 -21.16 0.62
C TYR A 753 3.79 -21.98 0.51
N GLY A 754 2.65 -21.28 0.58
CA GLY A 754 1.33 -21.86 0.33
C GLY A 754 0.99 -21.97 -1.15
N THR A 755 1.20 -23.16 -1.73
CA THR A 755 0.97 -23.51 -3.14
C THR A 755 -0.37 -23.06 -3.68
N GLN A 756 -1.47 -23.21 -2.92
CA GLN A 756 -2.81 -22.81 -3.36
C GLN A 756 -2.89 -21.29 -3.65
N SER A 757 -2.34 -20.47 -2.75
CA SER A 757 -2.33 -19.01 -2.91
C SER A 757 -1.48 -18.58 -4.11
N PHE A 758 -0.31 -19.20 -4.29
CA PHE A 758 0.57 -18.90 -5.42
C PHE A 758 -0.01 -19.40 -6.75
N ALA A 759 -0.70 -20.54 -6.79
CA ALA A 759 -1.40 -21.04 -7.98
C ALA A 759 -2.48 -20.06 -8.45
N PHE A 760 -3.34 -19.57 -7.56
CA PHE A 760 -4.35 -18.55 -7.90
C PHE A 760 -3.74 -17.23 -8.41
N ALA A 761 -2.54 -16.87 -7.98
CA ALA A 761 -1.83 -15.68 -8.42
C ALA A 761 -1.00 -15.87 -9.72
N GLY A 762 -1.00 -17.08 -10.29
CA GLY A 762 -0.34 -17.42 -11.56
C GLY A 762 1.03 -18.10 -11.43
N GLY A 763 1.31 -18.74 -10.28
CA GLY A 763 2.49 -19.57 -10.03
C GLY A 763 3.64 -18.84 -9.32
N LEU A 764 4.42 -19.60 -8.52
CA LEU A 764 5.53 -19.07 -7.71
C LEU A 764 6.50 -18.20 -8.51
N ILE A 765 7.08 -18.76 -9.58
CA ILE A 765 8.03 -18.06 -10.46
C ILE A 765 7.47 -16.74 -10.98
N LYS A 766 6.18 -16.68 -11.34
CA LYS A 766 5.56 -15.45 -11.85
C LYS A 766 5.52 -14.34 -10.79
N ILE A 767 5.30 -14.69 -9.51
CA ILE A 767 5.34 -13.72 -8.40
C ILE A 767 6.77 -13.25 -8.15
N LEU A 768 7.69 -14.20 -7.94
CA LEU A 768 9.09 -13.90 -7.62
C LEU A 768 9.83 -13.20 -8.77
N SER A 769 9.36 -13.33 -10.02
CA SER A 769 9.92 -12.63 -11.19
C SER A 769 9.30 -11.26 -11.47
N ARG A 770 8.37 -10.76 -10.64
CA ARG A 770 7.77 -9.43 -10.84
C ARG A 770 8.84 -8.35 -10.79
N LYS A 771 8.98 -7.60 -11.89
CA LYS A 771 9.86 -6.42 -11.97
C LYS A 771 9.09 -5.19 -11.49
N ASN A 772 9.18 -4.89 -10.20
CA ASN A 772 8.68 -3.66 -9.58
C ASN A 772 9.81 -2.61 -9.38
N ALA A 773 10.83 -2.63 -10.24
CA ALA A 773 11.94 -1.68 -10.16
C ALA A 773 11.41 -0.24 -10.25
N LYS A 774 12.02 0.69 -9.51
CA LYS A 774 11.64 2.10 -9.57
C LYS A 774 12.08 2.69 -10.91
N GLU A 775 11.11 3.21 -11.65
CA GLU A 775 11.35 3.94 -12.90
C GLU A 775 11.87 5.35 -12.60
N THR A 776 12.77 5.83 -13.44
CA THR A 776 13.25 7.21 -13.52
C THR A 776 12.81 7.83 -14.84
N THR A 777 12.72 9.15 -14.93
CA THR A 777 12.50 9.84 -16.21
C THR A 777 13.63 9.54 -17.20
N LEU A 778 14.83 9.32 -16.68
CA LEU A 778 16.06 8.99 -17.41
C LEU A 778 16.01 7.63 -18.15
N ASP A 779 15.13 6.71 -17.74
CA ASP A 779 14.85 5.47 -18.49
C ASP A 779 14.20 5.76 -19.85
N TYR A 780 13.52 6.90 -19.94
CA TYR A 780 12.81 7.35 -21.13
C TYR A 780 13.63 8.34 -21.98
N GLU A 781 14.93 8.53 -21.75
CA GLU A 781 15.76 9.50 -22.49
C GLU A 781 15.71 9.31 -24.03
N LYS A 782 15.62 8.05 -24.47
CA LYS A 782 15.50 7.65 -25.90
C LYS A 782 14.04 7.67 -26.41
N ALA A 783 13.06 7.99 -25.57
CA ALA A 783 11.65 8.10 -25.96
C ALA A 783 11.39 9.40 -26.74
N THR A 784 10.46 9.35 -27.69
CA THR A 784 10.18 10.43 -28.65
C THR A 784 9.85 11.77 -27.98
N PHE A 785 9.23 11.74 -26.80
CA PHE A 785 8.76 12.94 -26.10
C PHE A 785 9.72 13.47 -25.03
N TYR A 786 10.69 12.66 -24.56
CA TYR A 786 11.56 13.06 -23.44
C TYR A 786 12.33 14.35 -23.69
N ARG A 787 13.01 14.48 -24.85
CA ARG A 787 13.76 15.70 -25.19
C ARG A 787 12.85 16.94 -25.31
N GLN A 788 11.58 16.75 -25.66
CA GLN A 788 10.60 17.83 -25.76
C GLN A 788 10.09 18.22 -24.37
N ALA A 789 9.78 17.23 -23.52
CA ALA A 789 9.40 17.40 -22.13
C ALA A 789 10.52 18.08 -21.31
N LEU A 790 11.78 17.66 -21.47
CA LEU A 790 12.92 18.26 -20.78
C LEU A 790 13.14 19.71 -21.23
N ARG A 791 13.14 20.00 -22.54
CA ARG A 791 13.23 21.39 -23.05
C ARG A 791 12.08 22.28 -22.58
N PHE A 792 10.85 21.75 -22.57
CA PHE A 792 9.70 22.47 -22.02
C PHE A 792 9.86 22.74 -20.52
N ALA A 793 10.38 21.76 -19.78
CA ALA A 793 10.68 21.93 -18.38
C ALA A 793 11.79 22.99 -18.18
N GLU A 794 12.93 22.91 -18.86
CA GLU A 794 14.04 23.87 -18.72
C GLU A 794 13.68 25.31 -19.13
N ALA A 795 12.73 25.49 -20.06
CA ALA A 795 12.36 26.80 -20.60
C ALA A 795 11.81 27.77 -19.55
N ARG A 796 12.62 28.79 -19.18
CA ARG A 796 12.20 29.96 -18.39
C ARG A 796 11.45 30.99 -19.25
N GLY A 797 10.31 30.59 -19.83
CA GLY A 797 9.36 31.50 -20.49
C GLY A 797 9.70 31.97 -21.92
N LEU A 798 10.97 32.03 -22.31
CA LEU A 798 11.41 32.76 -23.52
C LEU A 798 11.23 32.06 -24.88
N HIS A 799 10.96 30.75 -24.92
CA HIS A 799 10.77 29.99 -26.17
C HIS A 799 9.52 29.08 -26.17
N ILE A 800 8.48 29.47 -25.42
CA ILE A 800 7.26 28.66 -25.26
C ILE A 800 6.58 28.36 -26.61
N VAL A 801 6.50 29.32 -27.53
CA VAL A 801 5.68 29.21 -28.77
C VAL A 801 6.04 28.00 -29.65
N ASN A 802 7.34 27.70 -29.81
CA ASN A 802 7.80 26.63 -30.70
C ASN A 802 7.69 25.23 -30.05
N VAL A 803 7.85 25.13 -28.73
CA VAL A 803 7.71 23.86 -27.99
C VAL A 803 6.25 23.55 -27.68
N ALA A 804 5.46 24.59 -27.37
CA ALA A 804 4.03 24.49 -27.18
C ALA A 804 3.31 23.97 -28.43
N ARG A 805 3.79 24.27 -29.65
CA ARG A 805 3.14 23.78 -30.88
C ARG A 805 3.12 22.24 -31.00
N THR A 806 4.14 21.55 -30.50
CA THR A 806 4.20 20.07 -30.52
C THR A 806 3.44 19.45 -29.34
N ILE A 807 3.59 20.01 -28.13
CA ILE A 807 2.83 19.57 -26.95
C ILE A 807 1.33 19.85 -27.13
N ALA A 808 0.96 20.95 -27.78
CA ALA A 808 -0.42 21.26 -28.14
C ALA A 808 -0.97 20.26 -29.17
N ARG A 809 -0.18 19.81 -30.16
CA ARG A 809 -0.64 18.79 -31.13
C ARG A 809 -0.92 17.44 -30.45
N ASP A 810 -0.05 17.05 -29.52
CA ASP A 810 -0.22 15.88 -28.65
C ASP A 810 -1.45 16.00 -27.73
N ARG A 811 -1.64 17.17 -27.10
CA ARG A 811 -2.81 17.48 -26.28
C ARG A 811 -4.08 17.54 -27.13
N LEU A 812 -4.02 18.02 -28.37
CA LEU A 812 -5.15 18.09 -29.30
C LEU A 812 -5.60 16.68 -29.72
N GLU A 813 -4.67 15.80 -30.12
CA GLU A 813 -4.99 14.39 -30.44
C GLU A 813 -5.60 13.61 -29.28
N TRP A 814 -5.21 13.91 -28.04
CA TRP A 814 -5.78 13.31 -26.84
C TRP A 814 -7.13 13.95 -26.49
N THR A 815 -7.24 15.28 -26.61
CA THR A 815 -8.48 16.04 -26.36
C THR A 815 -9.56 15.69 -27.37
N ILE A 816 -9.22 15.47 -28.64
CA ILE A 816 -10.15 15.01 -29.68
C ILE A 816 -10.69 13.61 -29.32
N ARG A 817 -9.82 12.68 -28.91
CA ARG A 817 -10.24 11.34 -28.45
C ARG A 817 -11.13 11.38 -27.20
N GLN A 818 -10.82 12.23 -26.22
CA GLN A 818 -11.67 12.37 -25.03
C GLN A 818 -12.96 13.13 -25.33
N LYS A 819 -12.95 14.09 -26.26
CA LYS A 819 -14.15 14.77 -26.76
C LYS A 819 -15.05 13.82 -27.53
N GLN A 820 -14.50 12.85 -28.26
CA GLN A 820 -15.26 11.74 -28.85
C GLN A 820 -15.87 10.84 -27.77
N LYS A 821 -15.14 10.46 -26.71
CA LYS A 821 -15.71 9.69 -25.58
C LYS A 821 -16.79 10.44 -24.80
N LEU A 822 -16.62 11.75 -24.60
CA LEU A 822 -17.62 12.64 -24.00
C LEU A 822 -18.84 12.84 -24.92
N ALA A 823 -18.63 12.91 -26.24
CA ALA A 823 -19.70 12.98 -27.23
C ALA A 823 -20.49 11.66 -27.29
N ASP A 824 -19.82 10.50 -27.18
CA ASP A 824 -20.44 9.17 -27.03
C ASP A 824 -21.27 9.09 -25.74
N LEU A 825 -20.77 9.67 -24.64
CA LEU A 825 -21.51 9.75 -23.37
C LEU A 825 -22.74 10.67 -23.50
N ALA A 826 -22.60 11.82 -24.17
CA ALA A 826 -23.69 12.75 -24.46
C ALA A 826 -24.73 12.14 -25.42
N HIS A 827 -24.30 11.39 -26.43
CA HIS A 827 -25.20 10.65 -27.32
C HIS A 827 -25.93 9.52 -26.58
N ARG A 828 -25.29 8.85 -25.61
CA ARG A 828 -25.96 7.88 -24.74
C ARG A 828 -26.98 8.54 -23.81
N LEU A 829 -26.66 9.71 -23.25
CA LEU A 829 -27.61 10.49 -22.45
C LEU A 829 -28.79 11.01 -23.29
N LEU A 830 -28.54 11.48 -24.52
CA LEU A 830 -29.60 11.87 -25.47
C LEU A 830 -30.44 10.67 -25.91
N ALA A 831 -29.85 9.48 -26.11
CA ALA A 831 -30.59 8.25 -26.41
C ALA A 831 -31.44 7.75 -25.23
N ILE A 832 -31.03 8.04 -23.99
CA ILE A 832 -31.84 7.82 -22.78
C ILE A 832 -32.98 8.85 -22.70
N GLY A 833 -32.70 10.14 -22.94
CA GLY A 833 -33.71 11.20 -22.99
C GLY A 833 -34.76 11.00 -24.09
N ALA A 834 -34.35 10.51 -25.27
CA ALA A 834 -35.25 10.15 -26.37
C ALA A 834 -36.13 8.92 -26.05
N LYS A 835 -35.64 7.98 -25.22
CA LYS A 835 -36.46 6.89 -24.66
C LYS A 835 -37.38 7.31 -23.52
N LEU A 836 -37.19 8.50 -22.97
CA LEU A 836 -38.01 9.09 -21.89
C LEU A 836 -38.91 10.23 -22.38
N GLY A 837 -39.03 10.44 -23.70
CA GLY A 837 -40.13 11.22 -24.29
C GLY A 837 -40.02 12.75 -24.23
N PHE A 838 -38.83 13.32 -24.02
CA PHE A 838 -38.67 14.79 -24.00
C PHE A 838 -38.51 15.37 -25.41
N GLY A 839 -39.64 15.64 -26.07
CA GLY A 839 -39.72 16.36 -27.35
C GLY A 839 -40.90 17.34 -27.39
N ALA A 840 -40.60 18.64 -27.21
CA ALA A 840 -41.38 19.84 -27.53
C ALA A 840 -42.94 19.79 -27.49
N SER A 841 -43.56 20.32 -26.42
CA SER A 841 -44.58 21.38 -26.49
C SER A 841 -44.99 21.86 -25.09
N THR A 842 -45.51 23.10 -24.99
CA THR A 842 -45.82 23.80 -23.73
C THR A 842 -47.25 23.59 -23.22
N LYS A 843 -47.40 23.24 -21.93
CA LYS A 843 -48.31 23.90 -20.97
C LYS A 843 -48.00 23.43 -19.53
N PRO A 844 -48.15 24.29 -18.50
CA PRO A 844 -47.85 23.92 -17.12
C PRO A 844 -49.07 23.26 -16.47
N THR A 845 -48.93 22.01 -16.03
CA THR A 845 -49.89 21.36 -15.14
C THR A 845 -49.18 21.10 -13.81
N HIS A 846 -49.65 21.72 -12.73
CA HIS A 846 -49.20 21.36 -11.38
C HIS A 846 -49.58 19.90 -11.11
N SER A 847 -48.57 19.04 -10.91
CA SER A 847 -48.73 17.79 -10.19
C SER A 847 -47.90 17.84 -8.91
N GLN A 848 -48.49 17.32 -7.83
CA GLN A 848 -47.90 17.37 -6.50
C GLN A 848 -46.71 16.41 -6.40
N SER A 849 -45.69 16.78 -5.65
CA SER A 849 -44.53 15.92 -5.37
C SER A 849 -44.92 14.74 -4.48
N SER A 850 -45.19 13.59 -5.10
CA SER A 850 -45.04 12.32 -4.40
C SER A 850 -43.57 12.14 -4.01
N LYS A 851 -43.31 11.82 -2.73
CA LYS A 851 -41.96 11.51 -2.25
C LYS A 851 -41.46 10.26 -2.98
N GLU A 852 -40.37 10.39 -3.76
CA GLU A 852 -39.74 9.23 -4.40
C GLU A 852 -39.23 8.25 -3.32
N THR A 853 -39.83 7.07 -3.27
CA THR A 853 -39.40 5.97 -2.39
C THR A 853 -38.11 5.36 -2.93
N ARG A 854 -37.06 5.34 -2.10
CA ARG A 854 -35.77 4.71 -2.45
C ARG A 854 -35.98 3.23 -2.82
N PRO A 855 -35.32 2.71 -3.89
CA PRO A 855 -35.47 1.31 -4.29
C PRO A 855 -34.97 0.33 -3.22
N MET A 856 -35.42 -0.92 -3.30
CA MET A 856 -35.10 -1.96 -2.31
C MET A 856 -33.69 -2.56 -2.49
N VAL A 857 -33.13 -2.47 -3.71
CA VAL A 857 -31.71 -2.74 -3.98
C VAL A 857 -31.20 -1.72 -4.98
N ASP A 858 -30.27 -0.85 -4.56
CA ASP A 858 -29.69 0.19 -5.42
C ASP A 858 -28.90 -0.45 -6.59
N GLY A 859 -29.04 0.09 -7.80
CA GLY A 859 -28.27 -0.27 -8.98
C GLY A 859 -26.79 0.15 -8.87
N ILE A 860 -25.88 -0.63 -9.45
CA ILE A 860 -24.45 -0.28 -9.48
C ILE A 860 -24.21 0.75 -10.59
N SER A 861 -24.09 2.02 -10.21
CA SER A 861 -23.73 3.14 -11.10
C SER A 861 -22.21 3.39 -11.17
N THR A 862 -21.48 3.09 -10.10
CA THR A 862 -20.02 3.32 -9.98
C THR A 862 -19.23 2.03 -10.16
N PHE A 863 -18.22 2.06 -11.04
CA PHE A 863 -17.34 0.91 -11.30
C PHE A 863 -15.86 1.32 -11.14
N PRO A 864 -15.02 0.54 -10.44
CA PRO A 864 -13.62 0.88 -10.17
C PRO A 864 -12.68 0.77 -11.39
N LYS A 865 -13.20 0.36 -12.55
CA LYS A 865 -12.50 0.29 -13.84
C LYS A 865 -13.44 0.79 -14.94
N THR A 866 -12.92 1.48 -15.94
CA THR A 866 -13.70 1.78 -17.16
C THR A 866 -14.04 0.49 -17.92
N VAL A 867 -14.99 0.55 -18.84
CA VAL A 867 -15.30 -0.60 -19.72
C VAL A 867 -14.06 -1.00 -20.52
N GLU A 868 -13.36 -0.03 -21.10
CA GLU A 868 -12.10 -0.24 -21.85
C GLU A 868 -11.01 -0.91 -21.01
N GLN A 869 -10.87 -0.53 -19.73
CA GLN A 869 -9.90 -1.16 -18.82
C GLN A 869 -10.29 -2.60 -18.51
N ALA A 870 -11.56 -2.89 -18.25
CA ALA A 870 -12.04 -4.25 -18.00
C ALA A 870 -11.92 -5.15 -19.25
N VAL A 871 -12.12 -4.60 -20.45
CA VAL A 871 -11.89 -5.28 -21.73
C VAL A 871 -10.40 -5.51 -21.98
N ALA A 872 -9.55 -4.51 -21.72
CA ALA A 872 -8.10 -4.65 -21.85
C ALA A 872 -7.53 -5.74 -20.93
N ASP A 873 -7.98 -5.82 -19.67
CA ASP A 873 -7.59 -6.88 -18.74
C ASP A 873 -8.04 -8.27 -19.23
N LYS A 874 -9.24 -8.39 -19.83
CA LYS A 874 -9.72 -9.65 -20.45
C LYS A 874 -8.85 -10.05 -21.65
N LEU A 875 -8.55 -9.10 -22.54
CA LEU A 875 -7.65 -9.32 -23.70
C LEU A 875 -6.22 -9.70 -23.27
N GLU A 876 -5.68 -9.11 -22.20
CA GLU A 876 -4.40 -9.49 -21.61
C GLU A 876 -4.46 -10.87 -20.93
N SER A 877 -5.64 -11.32 -20.50
CA SER A 877 -5.82 -12.67 -19.93
C SER A 877 -6.00 -13.76 -20.99
N ASP A 878 -6.48 -13.42 -22.19
CA ASP A 878 -6.86 -14.34 -23.27
C ASP A 878 -5.72 -15.30 -23.70
N PRO A 879 -5.89 -16.63 -23.56
CA PRO A 879 -4.87 -17.60 -23.95
C PRO A 879 -4.65 -17.70 -25.47
N GLY A 880 -5.68 -17.49 -26.28
CA GLY A 880 -5.61 -17.55 -27.74
C GLY A 880 -4.79 -16.39 -28.30
N LEU A 881 -5.06 -15.17 -27.82
CA LEU A 881 -4.30 -13.98 -28.22
C LEU A 881 -2.82 -14.07 -27.81
N LYS A 882 -2.51 -14.66 -26.66
CA LYS A 882 -1.12 -14.90 -26.24
C LYS A 882 -0.37 -15.82 -27.18
N LYS A 883 -0.95 -16.98 -27.50
CA LYS A 883 -0.34 -17.94 -28.41
C LYS A 883 -0.05 -17.32 -29.78
N GLN A 884 -1.01 -16.56 -30.32
CA GLN A 884 -0.81 -15.82 -31.58
C GLN A 884 0.26 -14.74 -31.46
N TRP A 885 0.40 -14.08 -30.31
CA TRP A 885 1.47 -13.11 -30.10
C TRP A 885 2.86 -13.75 -30.01
N GLU A 886 2.98 -14.92 -29.39
CA GLU A 886 4.22 -15.70 -29.35
C GLU A 886 4.69 -16.07 -30.76
N ASP A 887 3.76 -16.47 -31.65
CA ASP A 887 4.05 -16.70 -33.07
C ASP A 887 4.52 -15.42 -33.79
N VAL A 888 3.83 -14.28 -33.60
CA VAL A 888 4.23 -12.98 -34.18
C VAL A 888 5.63 -12.56 -33.70
N SER A 889 5.88 -12.60 -32.39
CA SER A 889 7.16 -12.23 -31.78
C SER A 889 8.30 -13.13 -32.30
N THR A 890 8.07 -14.44 -32.35
CA THR A 890 9.04 -15.41 -32.87
C THR A 890 9.39 -15.11 -34.33
N ARG A 891 8.41 -14.81 -35.18
CA ARG A 891 8.64 -14.45 -36.57
C ARG A 891 9.40 -13.12 -36.73
N PHE A 892 9.17 -12.10 -35.89
CA PHE A 892 9.99 -10.88 -35.90
C PHE A 892 11.48 -11.19 -35.65
N HIS A 893 11.80 -12.09 -34.72
CA HIS A 893 13.19 -12.51 -34.41
C HIS A 893 13.85 -13.38 -35.50
N LEU A 894 13.05 -13.98 -36.38
CA LEU A 894 13.51 -14.71 -37.56
C LEU A 894 13.75 -13.78 -38.76
N VAL A 895 12.94 -12.72 -38.90
CA VAL A 895 12.98 -11.80 -40.05
C VAL A 895 14.00 -10.67 -39.87
N TYR A 896 14.06 -10.03 -38.69
CA TYR A 896 14.83 -8.80 -38.50
C TYR A 896 16.07 -8.98 -37.62
N ALA A 897 17.14 -8.25 -37.96
CA ALA A 897 18.35 -8.17 -37.13
C ALA A 897 18.12 -7.39 -35.82
N GLN A 898 17.21 -6.41 -35.83
CA GLN A 898 16.77 -5.65 -34.65
C GLN A 898 15.23 -5.72 -34.54
N PRO A 899 14.66 -6.82 -34.00
CA PRO A 899 13.22 -7.08 -34.04
C PRO A 899 12.40 -6.03 -33.29
N GLU A 900 12.88 -5.51 -32.17
CA GLU A 900 12.22 -4.43 -31.41
C GLU A 900 12.14 -3.11 -32.18
N ALA A 901 13.22 -2.76 -32.91
CA ALA A 901 13.27 -1.55 -33.72
C ALA A 901 12.33 -1.67 -34.93
N ALA A 902 12.33 -2.83 -35.60
CA ALA A 902 11.43 -3.13 -36.70
C ALA A 902 9.96 -3.14 -36.26
N PHE A 903 9.65 -3.75 -35.13
CA PHE A 903 8.31 -3.72 -34.54
C PHE A 903 7.83 -2.28 -34.24
N LYS A 904 8.72 -1.44 -33.69
CA LYS A 904 8.43 -0.02 -33.46
C LYS A 904 8.17 0.76 -34.76
N ALA A 905 8.86 0.41 -35.85
CA ALA A 905 8.63 1.00 -37.17
C ALA A 905 7.32 0.53 -37.82
N VAL A 906 6.92 -0.74 -37.62
CA VAL A 906 5.63 -1.30 -38.08
C VAL A 906 4.44 -0.61 -37.39
N ASN A 907 4.64 -0.04 -36.19
CA ASN A 907 3.66 0.80 -35.49
C ASN A 907 2.29 0.11 -35.32
N VAL A 908 2.32 -1.08 -34.70
CA VAL A 908 1.12 -1.89 -34.41
C VAL A 908 0.08 -1.12 -33.58
N ASP A 909 0.50 -0.10 -32.83
CA ASP A 909 -0.39 0.82 -32.10
C ASP A 909 -1.31 1.65 -33.01
N ALA A 910 -0.88 1.94 -34.24
CA ALA A 910 -1.72 2.57 -35.25
C ALA A 910 -2.64 1.53 -35.93
N MET A 911 -2.12 0.34 -36.21
CA MET A 911 -2.89 -0.79 -36.77
C MET A 911 -4.09 -1.18 -35.89
N VAL A 912 -3.93 -1.21 -34.56
CA VAL A 912 -5.04 -1.50 -33.63
C VAL A 912 -6.10 -0.39 -33.58
N LYS A 913 -5.76 0.84 -33.98
CA LYS A 913 -6.70 1.98 -33.99
C LYS A 913 -7.42 2.15 -35.33
N ASP A 914 -6.85 1.65 -36.43
CA ASP A 914 -7.36 1.85 -37.77
C ASP A 914 -7.12 0.63 -38.68
N GLY A 915 -8.21 -0.03 -39.07
CA GLY A 915 -8.19 -1.20 -39.95
C GLY A 915 -7.69 -0.93 -41.39
N THR A 916 -7.63 0.33 -41.83
CA THR A 916 -7.03 0.71 -43.11
C THR A 916 -5.50 0.68 -43.04
N ILE A 917 -4.93 1.08 -41.90
CA ILE A 917 -3.49 0.98 -41.60
C ILE A 917 -3.07 -0.49 -41.52
N VAL A 918 -3.92 -1.38 -40.99
CA VAL A 918 -3.64 -2.83 -41.01
C VAL A 918 -3.35 -3.32 -42.43
N LYS A 919 -4.24 -3.05 -43.39
CA LYS A 919 -4.10 -3.56 -44.76
C LYS A 919 -2.85 -3.01 -45.47
N SER A 920 -2.61 -1.71 -45.37
CA SER A 920 -1.46 -1.07 -46.02
C SER A 920 -0.13 -1.46 -45.39
N THR A 921 -0.04 -1.54 -44.07
CA THR A 921 1.16 -1.98 -43.35
C THR A 921 1.48 -3.45 -43.62
N LEU A 922 0.49 -4.35 -43.64
CA LEU A 922 0.71 -5.76 -43.97
C LEU A 922 1.17 -5.97 -45.42
N ALA A 923 0.58 -5.24 -46.38
CA ALA A 923 1.03 -5.27 -47.78
C ALA A 923 2.47 -4.76 -47.91
N LYS A 924 2.82 -3.67 -47.22
CA LYS A 924 4.19 -3.14 -47.19
C LYS A 924 5.16 -4.08 -46.48
N LEU A 925 4.73 -4.78 -45.43
CA LEU A 925 5.56 -5.74 -44.70
C LEU A 925 5.86 -6.97 -45.57
N ALA A 926 4.90 -7.44 -46.37
CA ALA A 926 5.10 -8.54 -47.31
C ALA A 926 5.94 -8.15 -48.54
N GLY A 927 5.75 -6.95 -49.10
CA GLY A 927 6.42 -6.52 -50.34
C GLY A 927 7.72 -5.72 -50.17
N GLN A 928 7.91 -5.04 -49.03
CA GLN A 928 9.06 -4.17 -48.74
C GLN A 928 9.47 -4.27 -47.26
N PRO A 929 9.80 -5.47 -46.74
CA PRO A 929 10.10 -5.69 -45.32
C PRO A 929 11.28 -4.83 -44.81
N GLU A 930 12.28 -4.57 -45.65
CA GLU A 930 13.46 -3.76 -45.32
C GLU A 930 13.10 -2.30 -44.95
N SER A 931 11.94 -1.81 -45.38
CA SER A 931 11.46 -0.45 -45.04
C SER A 931 11.12 -0.26 -43.56
N PHE A 932 11.01 -1.34 -42.79
CA PHE A 932 10.81 -1.32 -41.34
C PHE A 932 12.10 -1.58 -40.55
N GLY A 933 13.14 -2.13 -41.17
CA GLY A 933 14.43 -2.41 -40.52
C GLY A 933 15.28 -3.40 -41.30
N ALA A 934 16.56 -3.50 -40.94
CA ALA A 934 17.47 -4.44 -41.57
C ALA A 934 17.02 -5.90 -41.34
N LEU A 935 16.85 -6.65 -42.43
CA LEU A 935 16.63 -8.09 -42.39
C LEU A 935 17.85 -8.80 -41.76
N LYS A 936 17.59 -9.94 -41.12
CA LYS A 936 18.63 -10.79 -40.54
C LYS A 936 19.51 -11.38 -41.65
N GLY A 937 20.80 -11.54 -41.38
CA GLY A 937 21.79 -12.00 -42.37
C GLY A 937 22.12 -10.98 -43.46
N LYS A 938 23.18 -11.26 -44.21
CA LYS A 938 23.74 -10.39 -45.26
C LYS A 938 23.70 -11.08 -46.63
N SER A 939 23.36 -10.33 -47.66
CA SER A 939 23.49 -10.72 -49.07
C SER A 939 24.79 -10.15 -49.66
N GLY A 940 25.32 -10.81 -50.71
CA GLY A 940 26.51 -10.36 -51.45
C GLY A 940 27.65 -11.39 -51.55
N LEU A 941 28.62 -11.10 -52.42
CA LEU A 941 29.78 -11.97 -52.71
C LEU A 941 30.64 -12.22 -51.46
N LEU A 942 30.82 -11.21 -50.60
CA LEU A 942 31.64 -11.27 -49.38
C LEU A 942 30.88 -11.74 -48.12
N ALA A 943 29.60 -12.09 -48.22
CA ALA A 943 28.82 -12.57 -47.07
C ALA A 943 29.09 -14.06 -46.77
N SER A 944 29.18 -14.41 -45.49
CA SER A 944 29.48 -15.78 -45.06
C SER A 944 28.33 -16.76 -45.39
N ARG A 945 28.61 -18.07 -45.39
CA ARG A 945 27.57 -19.09 -45.61
C ARG A 945 26.47 -19.03 -44.54
N ALA A 946 26.83 -18.66 -43.30
CA ALA A 946 25.87 -18.46 -42.22
C ALA A 946 25.01 -17.21 -42.45
N ASP A 947 25.62 -16.07 -42.82
CA ASP A 947 24.89 -14.83 -43.14
C ASP A 947 23.87 -15.02 -44.26
N LYS A 948 24.22 -15.80 -45.30
CA LYS A 948 23.34 -16.11 -46.43
C LYS A 948 22.18 -17.02 -46.02
N LEU A 949 22.44 -18.04 -45.22
CA LEU A 949 21.38 -18.93 -44.66
C LEU A 949 20.41 -18.17 -43.76
N ASP A 950 20.90 -17.27 -42.91
CA ASP A 950 20.05 -16.41 -42.06
C ASP A 950 19.21 -15.44 -42.91
N ARG A 951 19.77 -14.91 -44.02
CA ARG A 951 19.04 -14.06 -44.97
C ARG A 951 17.92 -14.82 -45.69
N GLU A 952 18.20 -16.00 -46.25
CA GLU A 952 17.16 -16.84 -46.86
C GLU A 952 16.09 -17.27 -45.84
N ARG A 953 16.47 -17.47 -44.57
CA ARG A 953 15.53 -17.81 -43.50
C ARG A 953 14.65 -16.63 -43.13
N ALA A 954 15.19 -15.41 -43.11
CA ALA A 954 14.44 -14.18 -42.92
C ALA A 954 13.42 -13.97 -44.05
N GLU A 955 13.87 -14.02 -45.31
CA GLU A 955 13.03 -13.81 -46.50
C GLU A 955 11.86 -14.82 -46.57
N ARG A 956 12.13 -16.12 -46.32
CA ARG A 956 11.07 -17.15 -46.24
C ARG A 956 10.06 -16.91 -45.12
N ASN A 957 10.42 -16.19 -44.05
CA ASN A 957 9.52 -15.89 -42.94
C ASN A 957 8.75 -14.57 -43.09
N VAL A 958 9.08 -13.71 -44.07
CA VAL A 958 8.38 -12.43 -44.29
C VAL A 958 6.88 -12.60 -44.58
N PRO A 959 6.44 -13.47 -45.53
CA PRO A 959 5.01 -13.64 -45.79
C PRO A 959 4.26 -14.21 -44.58
N ALA A 960 4.88 -15.15 -43.88
CA ALA A 960 4.31 -15.77 -42.69
C ALA A 960 4.24 -14.79 -41.50
N LEU A 961 5.17 -13.83 -41.39
CA LEU A 961 5.11 -12.75 -40.41
C LEU A 961 3.92 -11.83 -40.69
N ALA A 962 3.72 -11.43 -41.94
CA ALA A 962 2.56 -10.62 -42.33
C ALA A 962 1.24 -11.36 -42.07
N GLN A 963 1.18 -12.67 -42.36
CA GLN A 963 0.00 -13.49 -42.06
C GLN A 963 -0.28 -13.58 -40.56
N SER A 964 0.70 -14.00 -39.73
CA SER A 964 0.52 -14.10 -38.28
C SER A 964 0.15 -12.76 -37.63
N LEU A 965 0.74 -11.64 -38.09
CA LEU A 965 0.37 -10.31 -37.59
C LEU A 965 -1.06 -9.92 -37.99
N GLY A 966 -1.48 -10.24 -39.22
CA GLY A 966 -2.86 -10.01 -39.68
C GLY A 966 -3.89 -10.84 -38.93
N ASP A 967 -3.58 -12.11 -38.65
CA ASP A 967 -4.48 -13.00 -37.91
C ASP A 967 -4.56 -12.63 -36.43
N TYR A 968 -3.45 -12.20 -35.80
CA TYR A 968 -3.48 -11.60 -34.47
C TYR A 968 -4.34 -10.32 -34.43
N MET A 969 -4.19 -9.38 -35.37
CA MET A 969 -5.03 -8.18 -35.46
C MET A 969 -6.53 -8.53 -35.58
N ARG A 970 -6.86 -9.53 -36.42
CA ARG A 970 -8.23 -9.99 -36.65
C ARG A 970 -8.85 -10.60 -35.39
N GLN A 971 -8.15 -11.55 -34.76
CA GLN A 971 -8.61 -12.22 -33.53
C GLN A 971 -8.72 -11.23 -32.37
N ARG A 972 -7.76 -10.31 -32.23
CA ARG A 972 -7.79 -9.26 -31.20
C ARG A 972 -9.03 -8.37 -31.35
N SER A 973 -9.34 -7.91 -32.56
CA SER A 973 -10.51 -7.07 -32.83
C SER A 973 -11.83 -7.79 -32.50
N GLN A 974 -11.96 -9.07 -32.89
CA GLN A 974 -13.12 -9.91 -32.56
C GLN A 974 -13.27 -10.13 -31.05
N ALA A 975 -12.17 -10.43 -30.35
CA ALA A 975 -12.15 -10.60 -28.90
C ALA A 975 -12.51 -9.29 -28.18
N GLU A 976 -12.01 -8.14 -28.66
CA GLU A 976 -12.30 -6.83 -28.08
C GLU A 976 -13.79 -6.48 -28.19
N GLN A 977 -14.38 -6.64 -29.37
CA GLN A 977 -15.82 -6.45 -29.59
C GLN A 977 -16.66 -7.38 -28.71
N ARG A 978 -16.28 -8.66 -28.62
CA ARG A 978 -16.95 -9.65 -27.78
C ARG A 978 -16.89 -9.26 -26.31
N TYR A 979 -15.70 -9.04 -25.76
CA TYR A 979 -15.51 -8.70 -24.35
C TYR A 979 -16.13 -7.35 -23.99
N GLN A 980 -16.16 -6.38 -24.91
CA GLN A 980 -16.85 -5.11 -24.73
C GLN A 980 -18.36 -5.29 -24.68
N THR A 981 -18.93 -6.12 -25.55
CA THR A 981 -20.36 -6.44 -25.55
C THR A 981 -20.75 -7.17 -24.26
N GLU A 982 -19.97 -8.17 -23.85
CA GLU A 982 -20.16 -8.89 -22.58
C GLU A 982 -20.07 -7.95 -21.36
N GLU A 983 -19.06 -7.07 -21.31
CA GLU A 983 -18.85 -6.12 -20.21
C GLU A 983 -19.98 -5.08 -20.12
N VAL A 984 -20.39 -4.49 -21.25
CA VAL A 984 -21.51 -3.54 -21.29
C VAL A 984 -22.83 -4.22 -20.90
N ALA A 985 -23.06 -5.46 -21.35
CA ALA A 985 -24.24 -6.23 -20.96
C ALA A 985 -24.27 -6.54 -19.47
N VAL A 986 -23.14 -6.94 -18.86
CA VAL A 986 -23.03 -7.17 -17.41
C VAL A 986 -23.29 -5.89 -16.63
N ARG A 987 -22.64 -4.77 -17.01
CA ARG A 987 -22.82 -3.49 -16.31
C ARG A 987 -24.25 -2.97 -16.41
N ARG A 988 -24.87 -3.06 -17.58
CA ARG A 988 -26.26 -2.68 -17.80
C ARG A 988 -27.25 -3.51 -16.96
N LYS A 989 -26.96 -4.79 -16.71
CA LYS A 989 -27.80 -5.61 -15.83
C LYS A 989 -27.68 -5.17 -14.38
N VAL A 990 -26.45 -5.02 -13.85
CA VAL A 990 -26.25 -4.66 -12.44
C VAL A 990 -26.62 -3.22 -12.09
N SER A 991 -26.76 -2.34 -13.09
CA SER A 991 -27.22 -0.95 -12.93
C SER A 991 -28.75 -0.79 -12.90
N ILE A 992 -29.53 -1.87 -12.95
CA ILE A 992 -31.00 -1.83 -12.85
C ILE A 992 -31.38 -1.77 -11.37
N ASP A 993 -32.16 -0.78 -10.96
CA ASP A 993 -32.72 -0.72 -9.61
C ASP A 993 -33.79 -1.81 -9.41
N ILE A 994 -33.84 -2.41 -8.23
CA ILE A 994 -34.97 -3.26 -7.83
C ILE A 994 -35.96 -2.36 -7.07
N PRO A 995 -37.17 -2.11 -7.60
CA PRO A 995 -38.10 -1.16 -7.00
C PRO A 995 -38.52 -1.61 -5.58
N ALA A 996 -38.81 -0.63 -4.73
CA ALA A 996 -39.45 -0.89 -3.46
C ALA A 996 -40.90 -1.32 -3.68
N LEU A 997 -41.34 -2.34 -2.94
CA LEU A 997 -42.73 -2.79 -2.91
C LEU A 997 -43.54 -1.98 -1.90
N SER A 998 -44.78 -1.66 -2.25
CA SER A 998 -45.79 -1.14 -1.34
C SER A 998 -46.04 -2.11 -0.17
N PRO A 999 -46.54 -1.62 0.98
CA PRO A 999 -46.87 -2.48 2.11
C PRO A 999 -47.80 -3.63 1.74
N ASN A 1000 -48.78 -3.37 0.86
CA ASN A 1000 -49.75 -4.35 0.39
C ASN A 1000 -49.08 -5.41 -0.50
N ALA A 1001 -48.32 -4.99 -1.53
CA ALA A 1001 -47.65 -5.94 -2.42
C ALA A 1001 -46.60 -6.79 -1.68
N ARG A 1002 -45.89 -6.20 -0.71
CA ARG A 1002 -44.99 -6.94 0.17
C ARG A 1002 -45.73 -7.98 1.00
N GLN A 1003 -46.85 -7.62 1.65
CA GLN A 1003 -47.63 -8.57 2.45
C GLN A 1003 -48.19 -9.72 1.61
N THR A 1004 -48.68 -9.43 0.39
CA THR A 1004 -49.12 -10.46 -0.56
C THR A 1004 -47.97 -11.39 -0.94
N LEU A 1005 -46.78 -10.85 -1.23
CA LEU A 1005 -45.62 -11.66 -1.62
C LEU A 1005 -45.06 -12.50 -0.44
N GLU A 1006 -45.20 -12.03 0.80
CA GLU A 1006 -44.89 -12.81 2.00
C GLU A 1006 -45.91 -13.95 2.22
N ARG A 1007 -47.21 -13.73 1.97
CA ARG A 1007 -48.23 -14.81 1.97
C ARG A 1007 -47.99 -15.85 0.87
N VAL A 1008 -47.61 -15.39 -0.33
CA VAL A 1008 -47.22 -16.25 -1.47
C VAL A 1008 -46.02 -17.12 -1.09
N ARG A 1009 -44.99 -16.56 -0.43
CA ARG A 1009 -43.86 -17.33 0.12
C ARG A 1009 -44.35 -18.39 1.10
N ASP A 1010 -45.18 -18.03 2.06
CA ASP A 1010 -45.62 -18.95 3.12
C ASP A 1010 -46.56 -20.05 2.60
N ALA A 1011 -47.31 -19.80 1.53
CA ALA A 1011 -48.07 -20.83 0.80
C ALA A 1011 -47.13 -21.78 0.02
N ILE A 1012 -46.16 -21.22 -0.71
CA ILE A 1012 -45.12 -21.96 -1.44
C ILE A 1012 -44.28 -22.86 -0.51
N ASP A 1013 -43.93 -22.39 0.69
CA ASP A 1013 -43.13 -23.16 1.64
C ASP A 1013 -43.95 -24.25 2.38
N ARG A 1014 -45.29 -24.23 2.22
CA ARG A 1014 -46.24 -25.30 2.62
C ARG A 1014 -46.69 -26.18 1.44
N ASP A 1015 -46.07 -26.01 0.27
CA ASP A 1015 -46.40 -26.69 -1.00
C ASP A 1015 -47.83 -26.42 -1.54
N ASP A 1016 -48.49 -25.38 -1.04
CA ASP A 1016 -49.84 -24.94 -1.45
C ASP A 1016 -49.76 -23.86 -2.55
N LEU A 1017 -49.37 -24.32 -3.74
CA LEU A 1017 -49.20 -23.48 -4.93
C LEU A 1017 -50.52 -22.86 -5.47
N PRO A 1018 -51.69 -23.54 -5.44
CA PRO A 1018 -52.96 -22.95 -5.88
C PRO A 1018 -53.38 -21.73 -5.04
N ALA A 1019 -53.32 -21.83 -3.70
CA ALA A 1019 -53.67 -20.71 -2.83
C ALA A 1019 -52.72 -19.51 -3.03
N ALA A 1020 -51.44 -19.77 -3.30
CA ALA A 1020 -50.47 -18.73 -3.64
C ALA A 1020 -50.87 -17.91 -4.88
N LEU A 1021 -51.49 -18.56 -5.88
CA LEU A 1021 -51.99 -17.88 -7.08
C LEU A 1021 -53.22 -17.02 -6.79
N GLU A 1022 -54.17 -17.53 -5.99
CA GLU A 1022 -55.37 -16.78 -5.60
C GLU A 1022 -55.03 -15.50 -4.81
N PHE A 1023 -54.09 -15.58 -3.84
CA PHE A 1023 -53.65 -14.40 -3.09
C PHE A 1023 -52.99 -13.33 -3.97
N ALA A 1024 -52.25 -13.72 -5.01
CA ALA A 1024 -51.61 -12.79 -5.94
C ALA A 1024 -52.59 -12.13 -6.94
N LEU A 1025 -53.69 -12.80 -7.25
CA LEU A 1025 -54.70 -12.34 -8.22
C LEU A 1025 -55.83 -11.50 -7.60
N ALA A 1026 -55.92 -11.42 -6.26
CA ALA A 1026 -57.00 -10.76 -5.54
C ALA A 1026 -57.09 -9.23 -5.74
N ASP A 1027 -55.97 -8.56 -6.03
CA ASP A 1027 -55.91 -7.11 -6.27
C ASP A 1027 -55.10 -6.81 -7.56
N LYS A 1028 -55.75 -6.14 -8.52
CA LYS A 1028 -55.16 -5.79 -9.82
C LYS A 1028 -54.01 -4.80 -9.72
N MET A 1029 -54.01 -3.89 -8.74
CA MET A 1029 -52.92 -2.92 -8.54
C MET A 1029 -51.70 -3.62 -7.95
N VAL A 1030 -51.90 -4.46 -6.93
CA VAL A 1030 -50.83 -5.30 -6.36
C VAL A 1030 -50.26 -6.24 -7.41
N LYS A 1031 -51.11 -6.85 -8.27
CA LYS A 1031 -50.63 -7.71 -9.36
C LYS A 1031 -49.69 -6.95 -10.31
N ALA A 1032 -50.10 -5.78 -10.80
CA ALA A 1032 -49.26 -4.98 -11.70
C ALA A 1032 -47.93 -4.54 -11.06
N GLU A 1033 -47.93 -4.26 -9.75
CA GLU A 1033 -46.73 -3.96 -8.98
C GLU A 1033 -45.79 -5.18 -8.87
N LEU A 1034 -46.34 -6.37 -8.58
CA LEU A 1034 -45.58 -7.62 -8.53
C LEU A 1034 -45.03 -8.04 -9.90
N GLU A 1035 -45.78 -7.82 -10.98
CA GLU A 1035 -45.30 -8.02 -12.37
C GLU A 1035 -44.13 -7.07 -12.70
N GLY A 1036 -44.23 -5.78 -12.31
CA GLY A 1036 -43.13 -4.81 -12.45
C GLY A 1036 -41.88 -5.19 -11.65
N PHE A 1037 -42.07 -5.65 -10.42
CA PHE A 1037 -40.99 -6.17 -9.57
C PHE A 1037 -40.36 -7.45 -10.15
N ALA A 1038 -41.16 -8.41 -10.61
CA ALA A 1038 -40.69 -9.63 -11.26
C ALA A 1038 -39.84 -9.33 -12.50
N LYS A 1039 -40.27 -8.36 -13.31
CA LYS A 1039 -39.54 -7.89 -14.49
C LYS A 1039 -38.18 -7.28 -14.12
N ALA A 1040 -38.12 -6.38 -13.13
CA ALA A 1040 -36.86 -5.80 -12.67
C ALA A 1040 -35.88 -6.87 -12.15
N VAL A 1041 -36.38 -7.85 -11.38
CA VAL A 1041 -35.58 -8.99 -10.88
C VAL A 1041 -35.08 -9.87 -12.04
N ALA A 1042 -35.93 -10.14 -13.04
CA ALA A 1042 -35.56 -10.92 -14.22
C ALA A 1042 -34.53 -10.20 -15.12
N GLU A 1043 -34.66 -8.88 -15.33
CA GLU A 1043 -33.72 -8.10 -16.13
C GLU A 1043 -32.35 -7.95 -15.43
N ARG A 1044 -32.33 -7.73 -14.10
CA ARG A 1044 -31.10 -7.59 -13.31
C ARG A 1044 -30.36 -8.92 -13.10
N PHE A 1045 -31.07 -9.97 -12.72
CA PHE A 1045 -30.46 -11.23 -12.27
C PHE A 1045 -30.67 -12.43 -13.21
N GLY A 1046 -31.63 -12.37 -14.14
CA GLY A 1046 -32.00 -13.46 -15.05
C GLY A 1046 -33.26 -14.23 -14.60
N GLU A 1047 -34.08 -14.66 -15.56
CA GLU A 1047 -35.42 -15.22 -15.34
C GLU A 1047 -35.52 -16.47 -14.45
N ARG A 1048 -34.46 -17.27 -14.37
CA ARG A 1048 -34.47 -18.58 -13.68
C ARG A 1048 -33.48 -18.65 -12.52
N THR A 1049 -32.87 -17.53 -12.17
CA THR A 1049 -31.69 -17.45 -11.30
C THR A 1049 -32.01 -17.82 -9.85
N PHE A 1050 -33.20 -17.52 -9.36
CA PHE A 1050 -33.63 -17.84 -7.99
C PHE A 1050 -34.45 -19.14 -7.89
N LEU A 1051 -34.67 -19.87 -8.99
CA LEU A 1051 -35.46 -21.11 -8.99
C LEU A 1051 -34.74 -22.35 -8.42
N PRO A 1052 -33.43 -22.60 -8.68
CA PRO A 1052 -32.75 -23.82 -8.22
C PRO A 1052 -32.72 -24.00 -6.70
N LEU A 1053 -32.52 -25.24 -6.24
CA LEU A 1053 -32.31 -25.55 -4.82
C LEU A 1053 -31.09 -24.84 -4.23
N ALA A 1054 -30.02 -24.66 -5.01
CA ALA A 1054 -28.81 -23.92 -4.62
C ALA A 1054 -29.02 -22.42 -4.34
N ALA A 1055 -30.20 -21.87 -4.66
CA ALA A 1055 -30.60 -20.49 -4.36
C ALA A 1055 -31.57 -20.39 -3.16
N LYS A 1056 -31.81 -21.50 -2.41
CA LYS A 1056 -32.76 -21.55 -1.28
C LYS A 1056 -32.40 -20.58 -0.16
N ASP A 1057 -31.12 -20.40 0.11
CA ASP A 1057 -30.59 -19.52 1.13
C ASP A 1057 -29.45 -18.63 0.59
N THR A 1058 -28.89 -17.79 1.47
CA THR A 1058 -27.84 -16.81 1.14
C THR A 1058 -26.42 -17.31 1.47
N SER A 1059 -26.25 -18.59 1.82
CA SER A 1059 -24.96 -19.24 2.08
C SER A 1059 -24.35 -19.93 0.84
N GLY A 1060 -25.21 -20.31 -0.12
CA GLY A 1060 -24.87 -21.07 -1.33
C GLY A 1060 -24.03 -20.33 -2.38
N GLU A 1061 -23.57 -21.07 -3.39
CA GLU A 1061 -22.75 -20.56 -4.50
C GLU A 1061 -23.49 -19.53 -5.37
N THR A 1062 -24.81 -19.66 -5.51
CA THR A 1062 -25.64 -18.70 -6.26
C THR A 1062 -25.60 -17.31 -5.63
N PHE A 1063 -25.69 -17.20 -4.30
CA PHE A 1063 -25.56 -15.91 -3.59
C PHE A 1063 -24.16 -15.31 -3.77
N LYS A 1064 -23.12 -16.13 -3.64
CA LYS A 1064 -21.72 -15.71 -3.84
C LYS A 1064 -21.44 -15.22 -5.26
N THR A 1065 -22.09 -15.84 -6.25
CA THR A 1065 -21.94 -15.49 -7.68
C THR A 1065 -22.68 -14.20 -8.02
N ILE A 1066 -23.94 -14.04 -7.58
CA ILE A 1066 -24.75 -12.84 -7.84
C ILE A 1066 -24.17 -11.61 -7.13
N THR A 1067 -23.64 -11.78 -5.93
CA THR A 1067 -23.06 -10.68 -5.13
C THR A 1067 -21.57 -10.43 -5.39
N ALA A 1068 -20.97 -11.11 -6.37
CA ALA A 1068 -19.59 -10.85 -6.77
C ALA A 1068 -19.45 -9.42 -7.32
N GLY A 1069 -18.59 -8.62 -6.70
CA GLY A 1069 -18.40 -7.19 -7.05
C GLY A 1069 -19.28 -6.18 -6.30
N MET A 1070 -20.27 -6.61 -5.50
CA MET A 1070 -21.13 -5.70 -4.72
C MET A 1070 -20.48 -5.20 -3.42
N SER A 1071 -20.79 -3.97 -3.01
CA SER A 1071 -20.37 -3.44 -1.69
C SER A 1071 -21.04 -4.21 -0.53
N PRO A 1072 -20.49 -4.18 0.71
CA PRO A 1072 -21.14 -4.81 1.86
C PRO A 1072 -22.55 -4.30 2.16
N ALA A 1073 -22.87 -3.05 1.81
CA ALA A 1073 -24.22 -2.48 1.93
C ALA A 1073 -25.18 -3.12 0.90
N GLN A 1074 -24.82 -3.11 -0.38
CA GLN A 1074 -25.58 -3.75 -1.46
C GLN A 1074 -25.74 -5.26 -1.24
N LYS A 1075 -24.76 -5.92 -0.63
CA LYS A 1075 -24.86 -7.33 -0.21
C LYS A 1075 -25.94 -7.54 0.84
N ALA A 1076 -26.03 -6.65 1.83
CA ALA A 1076 -27.08 -6.71 2.85
C ALA A 1076 -28.47 -6.38 2.27
N GLU A 1077 -28.56 -5.44 1.32
CA GLU A 1077 -29.79 -5.15 0.57
C GLU A 1077 -30.25 -6.39 -0.21
N VAL A 1078 -29.39 -6.97 -1.06
CA VAL A 1078 -29.67 -8.22 -1.80
C VAL A 1078 -30.01 -9.38 -0.86
N GLN A 1079 -29.35 -9.50 0.29
CA GLN A 1079 -29.64 -10.52 1.30
C GLN A 1079 -31.03 -10.33 1.93
N SER A 1080 -31.43 -9.08 2.21
CA SER A 1080 -32.75 -8.74 2.77
C SER A 1080 -33.89 -8.93 1.76
N ALA A 1081 -33.64 -8.66 0.48
CA ALA A 1081 -34.60 -8.82 -0.61
C ALA A 1081 -34.66 -10.28 -1.14
N TRP A 1082 -33.72 -11.15 -0.75
CA TRP A 1082 -33.50 -12.46 -1.38
C TRP A 1082 -34.75 -13.35 -1.41
N SER A 1083 -35.46 -13.45 -0.28
CA SER A 1083 -36.67 -14.26 -0.15
C SER A 1083 -37.82 -13.75 -1.01
N LEU A 1084 -37.98 -12.42 -1.13
CA LEU A 1084 -39.00 -11.78 -1.96
C LEU A 1084 -38.71 -11.96 -3.45
N MET A 1085 -37.44 -11.76 -3.87
CA MET A 1085 -37.01 -12.01 -5.26
C MET A 1085 -37.17 -13.49 -5.67
N ARG A 1086 -36.94 -14.42 -4.74
CA ARG A 1086 -37.19 -15.86 -4.95
C ARG A 1086 -38.69 -16.20 -5.01
N ALA A 1087 -39.50 -15.61 -4.13
CA ALA A 1087 -40.95 -15.81 -4.13
C ALA A 1087 -41.59 -15.34 -5.45
N VAL A 1088 -41.22 -14.15 -5.96
CA VAL A 1088 -41.80 -13.61 -7.20
C VAL A 1088 -41.38 -14.41 -8.43
N GLN A 1089 -40.14 -14.92 -8.50
CA GLN A 1089 -39.72 -15.80 -9.59
C GLN A 1089 -40.43 -17.16 -9.57
N LYS A 1090 -40.68 -17.73 -8.39
CA LYS A 1090 -41.50 -18.96 -8.25
C LYS A 1090 -42.94 -18.72 -8.71
N LEU A 1091 -43.56 -17.62 -8.27
CA LEU A 1091 -44.92 -17.23 -8.68
C LEU A 1091 -45.02 -17.11 -10.21
N GLY A 1092 -44.17 -16.30 -10.83
CA GLY A 1092 -44.14 -16.13 -12.30
C GLY A 1092 -43.67 -17.36 -13.09
N ALA A 1093 -43.10 -18.39 -12.44
CA ALA A 1093 -42.88 -19.70 -13.05
C ALA A 1093 -44.15 -20.59 -12.98
N HIS A 1094 -44.89 -20.51 -11.87
CA HIS A 1094 -46.14 -21.23 -11.69
C HIS A 1094 -47.25 -20.67 -12.58
N GLU A 1095 -47.43 -19.34 -12.66
CA GLU A 1095 -48.36 -18.67 -13.58
C GLU A 1095 -48.16 -19.14 -15.03
N ARG A 1096 -46.90 -19.12 -15.51
CA ARG A 1096 -46.55 -19.62 -16.86
C ARG A 1096 -46.88 -21.10 -17.07
N THR A 1097 -46.81 -21.92 -16.03
CA THR A 1097 -47.18 -23.34 -16.10
C THR A 1097 -48.69 -23.52 -16.16
N VAL A 1098 -49.45 -22.77 -15.35
CA VAL A 1098 -50.92 -22.76 -15.38
C VAL A 1098 -51.45 -22.24 -16.72
N GLU A 1099 -50.85 -21.19 -17.27
CA GLU A 1099 -51.22 -20.64 -18.57
C GLU A 1099 -50.88 -21.60 -19.73
N ALA A 1100 -49.71 -22.25 -19.70
CA ALA A 1100 -49.36 -23.29 -20.65
C ALA A 1100 -50.30 -24.52 -20.56
N MET A 1101 -50.72 -24.91 -19.35
CA MET A 1101 -51.72 -25.96 -19.15
C MET A 1101 -53.09 -25.55 -19.73
N LYS A 1102 -53.57 -24.33 -19.45
CA LYS A 1102 -54.81 -23.81 -20.04
C LYS A 1102 -54.74 -23.76 -21.57
N GLN A 1103 -53.65 -23.28 -22.16
CA GLN A 1103 -53.46 -23.28 -23.61
C GLN A 1103 -53.42 -24.69 -24.20
N ALA A 1104 -52.77 -25.65 -23.54
CA ALA A 1104 -52.76 -27.06 -23.94
C ALA A 1104 -54.16 -27.72 -23.82
N GLU A 1105 -54.93 -27.33 -22.82
CA GLU A 1105 -56.31 -27.79 -22.59
C GLU A 1105 -57.28 -27.18 -23.61
N THR A 1106 -57.16 -25.88 -23.93
CA THR A 1106 -57.89 -25.23 -25.02
C THR A 1106 -57.54 -25.86 -26.38
N MET A 1107 -56.26 -26.20 -26.61
CA MET A 1107 -55.83 -27.00 -27.79
C MET A 1107 -56.38 -28.43 -27.80
N ARG A 1108 -56.60 -29.05 -26.63
CA ARG A 1108 -57.28 -30.36 -26.53
C ARG A 1108 -58.77 -30.25 -26.82
N GLN A 1109 -59.46 -29.25 -26.27
CA GLN A 1109 -60.89 -29.03 -26.47
C GLN A 1109 -61.21 -28.65 -27.93
N THR A 1110 -60.39 -27.81 -28.57
CA THR A 1110 -60.52 -27.54 -30.01
C THR A 1110 -60.23 -28.78 -30.86
N LYS A 1111 -59.29 -29.65 -30.46
CA LYS A 1111 -59.10 -30.97 -31.10
C LYS A 1111 -60.28 -31.94 -30.88
N SER A 1112 -60.91 -31.97 -29.71
CA SER A 1112 -62.04 -32.87 -29.45
C SER A 1112 -63.33 -32.39 -30.10
N GLN A 1113 -63.57 -31.09 -30.18
CA GLN A 1113 -64.68 -30.53 -30.97
C GLN A 1113 -64.50 -30.80 -32.48
N GLY A 1114 -63.26 -30.82 -32.98
CA GLY A 1114 -62.95 -31.25 -34.35
C GLY A 1114 -63.16 -32.76 -34.63
N LEU A 1115 -63.42 -33.57 -33.60
CA LEU A 1115 -63.71 -35.02 -33.70
C LEU A 1115 -65.17 -35.37 -33.41
N SER A 1116 -66.03 -34.39 -33.14
CA SER A 1116 -67.48 -34.55 -32.96
C SER A 1116 -68.30 -34.03 -34.16
N LEU A 1117 -67.62 -33.68 -35.26
CA LEU A 1117 -68.22 -33.27 -36.54
C LEU A 1117 -67.59 -34.04 -37.71
N LYS A 1118 -67.70 -35.37 -37.65
CA LYS A 1118 -67.70 -36.27 -38.81
C LYS A 1118 -68.28 -37.63 -38.45
#